data_AF-A0ABD7IRM2-F1
#
_entry.id   AF-A0ABD7IRM2-F1
#
_cell.length_a   1.000
_cell.length_b   1.000
_cell.length_c   1.000
_cell.angle_alpha   90.00
_cell.angle_beta   90.00
_cell.angle_gamma   90.00
#
_symmetry.space_group_name_H-M   'P 1'
#
loop_
_entity.id
_entity.type
_entity.pdbx_description
1 polymer ?
#
loop_
_entity_poly.entity_id
_entity_poly.type
_entity_poly.pdbx_seq_one_letter_code
_entity_poly.pdbx_strand_id
1 'polypeptide(L)'
;MKKVLIANRGEIATRVIRACHELGLQTVAIYAKEDEFSVHRFKADEAYLVGEGKAPIAAYLDIEDIIRIAKENHVDAIHPGYGFLAENAIFARRIAEEGMIFVGPKPEHLEMFGDKITAKRVARDAGVQTIPSTLHPVTSLNEALQFTQQYGYPIMIKAAMGGGGRGMRIVHEASELQEAFDRARSEAMQSFGDDEIYLEKFIANPKHIEVQILADAHGNVMHLFERDCSVQRRNQKVIEFAPAVALPMELRQKICNAAVDLMKSVHYLNAATVEFLVEGDQFYFMEVNPRVQVEHTVTEMITEIDIVHAQLKIAMGGDLFKDLRLPHQDELTYKGAAIQCRITTEDPANDFMPDTGRIETYRSPGGNGVRLDAGNTYSGAIVTPYFDSLLVKACVAARTFKAAVHKMRRVLVEFDIRGVKTNIPFMLNVIDDPTFQAGEAGTRFIDQTPSLFKFPDDTQREDKMLKYIGNVTVNGFADVAQHSKKYYPDVEFQDDFEPIAPDIVTAKDVLDSKGVSGLQSWLLDQKQVLLTDTTMRDAHQSLFATRMRTKDMLAVAAASQKAMPQLFSYEMWGGATFDVAYRFLNENPWNRLKELRQAMPRTLFQMLFRGSNAVGYQNYPDNVIREFILEAAKSGIDVFRIFDSLNWIPQMEKSIQAVKETGKIAEATICYTGDIMDPNRQKYDLAYYRQLALDLQSTGADIIAIKDMAGVLKPEAAYELVSTLKDALTIPVHLHTHDTTGNGIFTYARAVDAGVDVVDVAASALSGTTSQPSMSTLYYALAHNDRQPDIDINNVEAINRYWQGVRPYYQDFSNGMTGPQTDIYQTQMPGGQYSNLQQQAKAMGLGDRWEEVKAMYATVNDMFGDIIKVTPSSKVVGDMALFMMENHLTPEDIYDHGDKLDFPESVINFFAGNLGQPVGGFPKKLQQIILKGHPALTVRPGSLAKPADFEAVKTELSAKLGHEANHQEVLSYILYPKVFMDYDASHKRYGHVSLLDTPTFFQGMRLGETVNIELAKGKTMIVKLNQISDPDVDGVRTLYFSINGQNQEIMIKDNSVHQSSTSTRKAEPTNENEVGATMSGSVLKLLVKKGQSVKKGEPLLVTEAMKMETTIQAPEDGLIEHIYVSAGDVIQTDDLLLEIAPQ
;
A
#
# COMPACT_ATOMS: atom_id res chain seq x y z
N MET A 1 27.08 6.58 49.53
CA MET A 1 26.00 6.59 48.53
C MET A 1 25.09 5.40 48.82
N LYS A 2 23.79 5.63 48.96
CA LYS A 2 22.72 4.64 49.21
C LYS A 2 21.52 4.88 48.29
N LYS A 3 21.23 6.13 47.92
CA LYS A 3 20.11 6.52 47.06
C LYS A 3 20.59 7.43 45.93
N VAL A 4 20.20 7.13 44.69
CA VAL A 4 20.61 7.86 43.48
C VAL A 4 19.37 8.36 42.74
N LEU A 5 19.33 9.65 42.42
CA LEU A 5 18.32 10.23 41.52
C LEU A 5 18.85 10.23 40.09
N ILE A 6 18.01 9.86 39.14
CA ILE A 6 18.36 9.92 37.72
C ILE A 6 17.67 11.14 37.10
N ALA A 7 18.47 12.17 36.80
CA ALA A 7 17.98 13.43 36.22
C ALA A 7 17.83 13.30 34.69
N ASN A 8 17.05 12.31 34.26
CA ASN A 8 16.84 11.97 32.85
C ASN A 8 15.55 11.13 32.68
N ARG A 9 15.29 10.69 31.45
CA ARG A 9 14.12 9.87 31.07
C ARG A 9 14.49 8.69 30.17
N GLY A 10 13.48 7.90 29.80
CA GLY A 10 13.57 6.90 28.74
C GLY A 10 14.58 5.78 29.01
N GLU A 11 15.31 5.39 27.95
CA GLU A 11 16.20 4.23 27.99
C GLU A 11 17.36 4.42 28.99
N ILE A 12 18.00 5.60 28.99
CA ILE A 12 19.19 5.84 29.80
C ILE A 12 18.85 5.89 31.29
N ALA A 13 17.68 6.44 31.64
CA ALA A 13 17.19 6.38 33.00
C ALA A 13 17.01 4.93 33.46
N THR A 14 16.40 4.10 32.62
CA THR A 14 16.23 2.67 32.88
C THR A 14 17.58 1.94 32.99
N ARG A 15 18.56 2.27 32.14
CA ARG A 15 19.91 1.71 32.17
C ARG A 15 20.65 2.02 33.47
N VAL A 16 20.55 3.25 33.96
CA VAL A 16 21.15 3.67 35.24
C VAL A 16 20.44 3.03 36.42
N ILE A 17 19.11 2.97 36.40
CA ILE A 17 18.32 2.28 37.44
C ILE A 17 18.75 0.81 37.58
N ARG A 18 18.94 0.10 36.46
CA ARG A 18 19.45 -1.28 36.45
C ARG A 18 20.81 -1.39 37.17
N ALA A 19 21.76 -0.52 36.81
CA ALA A 19 23.08 -0.48 37.45
C ALA A 19 22.99 -0.18 38.95
N CYS A 20 22.14 0.76 39.35
CA CYS A 20 21.91 1.07 40.76
C CYS A 20 21.37 -0.14 41.54
N HIS A 21 20.36 -0.83 41.01
CA HIS A 21 19.78 -2.03 41.64
C HIS A 21 20.80 -3.16 41.78
N GLU A 22 21.62 -3.40 40.75
CA GLU A 22 22.69 -4.41 40.78
C GLU A 22 23.77 -4.08 41.84
N LEU A 23 23.99 -2.80 42.14
CA LEU A 23 24.86 -2.33 43.23
C LEU A 23 24.15 -2.21 44.59
N GLY A 24 22.86 -2.54 44.68
CA GLY A 24 22.07 -2.43 45.92
C GLY A 24 21.76 -0.99 46.35
N LEU A 25 21.73 -0.05 45.40
CA LEU A 25 21.37 1.36 45.62
C LEU A 25 19.88 1.57 45.34
N GLN A 26 19.21 2.38 46.18
CA GLN A 26 17.85 2.85 45.93
C GLN A 26 17.83 3.89 44.81
N THR A 27 16.74 3.95 44.05
CA THR A 27 16.62 4.79 42.86
C THR A 27 15.43 5.75 42.91
N VAL A 28 15.66 6.97 42.43
CA VAL A 28 14.62 8.00 42.27
C VAL A 28 14.55 8.43 40.81
N ALA A 29 13.37 8.34 40.19
CA ALA A 29 13.09 8.90 38.88
C ALA A 29 12.37 10.26 38.96
N ILE A 30 12.53 11.08 37.94
CA ILE A 30 11.74 12.30 37.74
C ILE A 30 10.96 12.18 36.43
N TYR A 31 9.73 12.71 36.37
CA TYR A 31 8.94 12.70 35.16
C TYR A 31 8.18 14.00 34.94
N ALA A 32 8.10 14.47 33.69
CA ALA A 32 7.17 15.54 33.30
C ALA A 32 5.74 15.00 33.20
N LYS A 33 4.73 15.87 33.23
CA LYS A 33 3.32 15.44 33.19
C LYS A 33 3.00 14.59 31.95
N GLU A 34 3.55 14.99 30.81
CA GLU A 34 3.37 14.32 29.52
C GLU A 34 4.15 13.00 29.40
N ASP A 35 5.10 12.72 30.30
CA ASP A 35 5.88 11.48 30.36
C ASP A 35 5.36 10.54 31.48
N GLU A 36 4.13 10.72 31.96
CA GLU A 36 3.59 9.96 33.09
C GLU A 36 3.46 8.45 32.81
N PHE A 37 3.40 8.04 31.55
CA PHE A 37 3.35 6.63 31.13
C PHE A 37 4.70 6.06 30.68
N SER A 38 5.78 6.82 30.87
CA SER A 38 7.15 6.46 30.50
C SER A 38 7.67 5.29 31.33
N VAL A 39 8.37 4.34 30.70
CA VAL A 39 8.77 3.08 31.33
C VAL A 39 9.66 3.33 32.55
N HIS A 40 10.60 4.28 32.43
CA HIS A 40 11.59 4.56 33.48
C HIS A 40 10.95 4.95 34.82
N ARG A 41 9.80 5.64 34.79
CA ARG A 41 9.03 6.04 35.98
C ARG A 41 8.68 4.83 36.84
N PHE A 42 8.27 3.74 36.21
CA PHE A 42 7.83 2.52 36.90
C PHE A 42 8.98 1.55 37.22
N LYS A 43 10.21 1.90 36.83
CA LYS A 43 11.41 1.07 37.10
C LYS A 43 12.17 1.51 38.33
N ALA A 44 12.06 2.77 38.73
CA ALA A 44 12.68 3.27 39.96
C ALA A 44 11.90 2.86 41.22
N ASP A 45 12.57 2.89 42.38
CA ASP A 45 11.92 2.63 43.68
C ASP A 45 10.94 3.75 44.05
N GLU A 46 11.26 4.99 43.68
CA GLU A 46 10.45 6.18 43.88
C GLU A 46 10.43 7.05 42.61
N ALA A 47 9.33 7.76 42.33
CA ALA A 47 9.24 8.66 41.18
C ALA A 47 8.41 9.91 41.46
N TYR A 48 8.90 11.08 41.04
CA TYR A 48 8.30 12.38 41.35
C TYR A 48 8.05 13.22 40.10
N LEU A 49 6.93 13.95 40.09
CA LEU A 49 6.64 14.94 39.05
C LEU A 49 7.65 16.10 39.17
N VAL A 50 8.23 16.52 38.05
CA VAL A 50 9.15 17.66 37.97
C VAL A 50 8.58 18.73 37.04
N GLY A 51 8.86 20.00 37.35
CA GLY A 51 8.54 21.14 36.51
C GLY A 51 7.05 21.34 36.27
N GLU A 52 6.23 21.19 37.31
CA GLU A 52 4.77 21.33 37.22
C GLU A 52 4.38 22.66 36.53
N GLY A 53 3.53 22.57 35.50
CA GLY A 53 3.10 23.71 34.70
C GLY A 53 4.10 24.22 33.66
N LYS A 54 5.29 23.63 33.56
CA LYS A 54 6.27 23.93 32.48
C LYS A 54 6.03 23.04 31.27
N ALA A 55 6.54 23.48 30.12
CA ALA A 55 6.59 22.65 28.91
C ALA A 55 7.40 21.35 29.16
N PRO A 56 7.11 20.24 28.44
CA PRO A 56 7.63 18.90 28.77
C PRO A 56 9.15 18.82 28.88
N ILE A 57 9.88 19.50 27.97
CA ILE A 57 11.34 19.54 27.98
C ILE A 57 11.88 20.48 29.04
N ALA A 58 11.24 21.63 29.22
CA ALA A 58 11.65 22.62 30.22
C ALA A 58 11.56 22.05 31.65
N ALA A 59 10.63 21.11 31.88
CA ALA A 59 10.52 20.38 33.14
C ALA A 59 11.79 19.57 33.48
N TYR A 60 12.37 18.86 32.51
CA TYR A 60 13.62 18.10 32.70
C TYR A 60 14.88 18.99 32.74
N LEU A 61 14.76 20.28 32.40
CA LEU A 61 15.83 21.27 32.50
C LEU A 61 15.72 22.14 33.76
N ASP A 62 14.75 21.85 34.64
CA ASP A 62 14.48 22.63 35.85
C ASP A 62 15.43 22.26 37.00
N ILE A 63 16.62 22.86 36.98
CA ILE A 63 17.70 22.61 37.95
C ILE A 63 17.21 22.66 39.40
N GLU A 64 16.49 23.72 39.79
CA GLU A 64 16.11 23.93 41.19
C GLU A 64 15.00 22.97 41.64
N ASP A 65 14.06 22.60 40.76
CA ASP A 65 13.02 21.64 41.10
C ASP A 65 13.58 20.20 41.21
N ILE A 66 14.53 19.83 40.34
CA ILE A 66 15.25 18.55 40.45
C ILE A 66 16.01 18.48 41.79
N ILE A 67 16.70 19.55 42.17
CA ILE A 67 17.42 19.64 43.44
C ILE A 67 16.46 19.59 44.63
N ARG A 68 15.30 20.27 44.56
CA ARG A 68 14.25 20.20 45.57
C ARG A 68 13.80 18.76 45.79
N ILE A 69 13.45 18.05 44.71
CA ILE A 69 13.05 16.63 44.76
C ILE A 69 14.16 15.78 45.39
N ALA A 70 15.43 16.00 45.00
CA ALA A 70 16.55 15.25 45.54
C ALA A 70 16.72 15.46 47.06
N LYS A 71 16.59 16.71 47.54
CA LYS A 71 16.73 17.06 48.95
C LYS A 71 15.58 16.53 49.81
N GLU A 72 14.33 16.71 49.36
CA GLU A 72 13.14 16.24 50.06
C GLU A 72 13.15 14.71 50.26
N ASN A 73 13.80 13.97 49.35
CA ASN A 73 13.83 12.51 49.34
C ASN A 73 15.16 11.90 49.77
N HIS A 74 16.05 12.72 50.36
CA HIS A 74 17.34 12.29 50.92
C HIS A 74 18.23 11.53 49.93
N VAL A 75 18.36 12.07 48.71
CA VAL A 75 19.22 11.52 47.67
C VAL A 75 20.69 11.83 47.97
N ASP A 76 21.58 10.85 47.79
CA ASP A 76 23.03 11.04 48.00
C ASP A 76 23.75 11.52 46.72
N ALA A 77 23.26 11.11 45.55
CA ALA A 77 23.90 11.36 44.27
C ALA A 77 22.88 11.53 43.14
N ILE A 78 23.24 12.34 42.15
CA ILE A 78 22.43 12.54 40.95
C ILE A 78 23.23 12.06 39.74
N HIS A 79 22.67 11.09 39.01
CA HIS A 79 23.20 10.65 37.74
C HIS A 79 22.46 11.38 36.61
N PRO A 80 23.16 12.18 35.77
CA PRO A 80 22.48 12.99 34.77
C PRO A 80 22.18 12.23 33.47
N GLY A 81 22.77 11.06 33.27
CA GLY A 81 22.63 10.31 32.01
C GLY A 81 23.35 11.02 30.87
N TYR A 82 22.66 11.22 29.74
CA TYR A 82 23.15 12.00 28.60
C TYR A 82 22.08 12.97 28.10
N GLY A 83 22.48 14.02 27.38
CA GLY A 83 21.56 15.11 27.01
C GLY A 83 21.04 15.86 28.25
N PHE A 84 19.98 16.65 28.09
CA PHE A 84 19.43 17.51 29.16
C PHE A 84 20.52 18.28 29.92
N LEU A 85 20.71 18.00 31.21
CA LEU A 85 21.63 18.71 32.10
C LEU A 85 22.98 17.98 32.27
N ALA A 86 23.26 16.93 31.50
CA ALA A 86 24.46 16.10 31.68
C ALA A 86 25.78 16.83 31.40
N GLU A 87 25.77 17.89 30.59
CA GLU A 87 26.93 18.73 30.32
C GLU A 87 26.81 20.12 30.97
N ASN A 88 25.83 20.31 31.85
CA ASN A 88 25.55 21.62 32.45
C ASN A 88 26.39 21.83 33.72
N ALA A 89 27.40 22.70 33.63
CA ALA A 89 28.29 23.01 34.75
C ALA A 89 27.55 23.64 35.96
N ILE A 90 26.53 24.48 35.71
CA ILE A 90 25.73 25.11 36.76
C ILE A 90 24.98 24.04 37.56
N PHE A 91 24.38 23.07 36.89
CA PHE A 91 23.70 21.95 37.54
C PHE A 91 24.66 21.14 38.42
N ALA A 92 25.84 20.79 37.92
CA ALA A 92 26.85 20.07 38.70
C ALA A 92 27.34 20.86 39.92
N ARG A 93 27.55 22.19 39.78
CA ARG A 93 27.89 23.09 40.91
C ARG A 93 26.78 23.11 41.95
N ARG A 94 25.54 23.34 41.53
CA ARG A 94 24.37 23.39 42.41
C ARG A 94 24.17 22.09 43.18
N ILE A 95 24.38 20.93 42.55
CA ILE A 95 24.34 19.62 43.24
C ILE A 95 25.40 19.55 44.35
N ALA A 96 26.64 19.98 44.06
CA ALA A 96 27.73 19.98 45.03
C ALA A 96 27.49 20.95 46.20
N GLU A 97 26.91 22.14 45.93
CA GLU A 97 26.54 23.13 46.95
C GLU A 97 25.51 22.59 47.96
N GLU A 98 24.66 21.66 47.53
CA GLU A 98 23.66 21.00 48.38
C GLU A 98 24.17 19.72 49.05
N GLY A 99 25.48 19.42 48.93
CA GLY A 99 26.13 18.28 49.58
C GLY A 99 25.84 16.92 48.92
N MET A 100 25.33 16.91 47.69
CA MET A 100 25.09 15.70 46.90
C MET A 100 26.22 15.46 45.91
N ILE A 101 26.36 14.22 45.43
CA ILE A 101 27.38 13.83 44.45
C ILE A 101 26.82 13.93 43.03
N PHE A 102 27.46 14.71 42.17
CA PHE A 102 27.22 14.64 40.73
C PHE A 102 27.97 13.44 40.15
N VAL A 103 27.27 12.47 39.57
CA VAL A 103 27.89 11.28 38.95
C VAL A 103 28.39 11.65 37.55
N GLY A 104 29.56 12.27 37.52
CA GLY A 104 30.20 12.77 36.30
C GLY A 104 31.53 13.43 36.62
N PRO A 105 32.09 14.21 35.68
CA PRO A 105 33.31 14.97 35.91
C PRO A 105 33.06 16.18 36.82
N LYS A 106 34.15 16.88 37.17
CA LYS A 106 34.08 18.12 37.95
C LYS A 106 33.45 19.25 37.12
N PRO A 107 32.79 20.24 37.74
CA PRO A 107 32.22 21.38 37.01
C PRO A 107 33.22 22.12 36.12
N GLU A 108 34.49 22.21 36.54
CA GLU A 108 35.55 22.86 35.76
C GLU A 108 35.82 22.11 34.44
N HIS A 109 35.68 20.78 34.43
CA HIS A 109 35.80 20.00 33.19
C HIS A 109 34.60 20.22 32.27
N LEU A 110 33.39 20.38 32.85
CA LEU A 110 32.17 20.67 32.08
C LEU A 110 32.27 22.04 31.39
N GLU A 111 32.80 23.05 32.08
CA GLU A 111 33.05 24.38 31.48
C GLU A 111 34.15 24.31 30.41
N MET A 112 35.25 23.62 30.71
CA MET A 112 36.37 23.47 29.80
C MET A 112 36.01 22.79 28.48
N PHE A 113 35.20 21.73 28.55
CA PHE A 113 34.81 20.95 27.37
C PHE A 113 33.47 21.39 26.75
N GLY A 114 32.68 22.21 27.45
CA GLY A 114 31.48 22.84 26.91
C GLY A 114 31.75 23.97 25.91
N ASP A 115 32.91 24.64 26.02
CA ASP A 115 33.40 25.61 25.04
C ASP A 115 34.38 24.94 24.06
N LYS A 116 33.97 24.88 22.78
CA LYS A 116 34.75 24.23 21.72
C LYS A 116 36.10 24.88 21.46
N ILE A 117 36.23 26.19 21.66
CA ILE A 117 37.48 26.93 21.45
C ILE A 117 38.45 26.58 22.58
N THR A 118 37.96 26.58 23.82
CA THR A 118 38.74 26.18 24.99
C THR A 118 39.17 24.72 24.91
N ALA A 119 38.27 23.80 24.57
CA ALA A 119 38.57 22.38 24.39
C ALA A 119 39.69 22.14 23.36
N LYS A 120 39.67 22.86 22.23
CA LYS A 120 40.73 22.79 21.21
C LYS A 120 42.08 23.32 21.69
N ARG A 121 42.07 24.41 22.45
CA ARG A 121 43.31 24.96 23.03
C ARG A 121 43.95 23.94 23.95
N VAL A 122 43.14 23.31 24.81
CA VAL A 122 43.57 22.24 25.72
C VAL A 122 44.10 21.03 24.94
N ALA A 123 43.39 20.58 23.89
CA ALA A 123 43.85 19.48 23.05
C ALA A 123 45.21 19.76 22.40
N ARG A 124 45.39 20.95 21.83
CA ARG A 124 46.66 21.38 21.23
C ARG A 124 47.78 21.46 22.27
N ASP A 125 47.49 22.02 23.44
CA ASP A 125 48.48 22.18 24.51
C ASP A 125 48.87 20.81 25.13
N ALA A 126 47.97 19.82 25.06
CA ALA A 126 48.24 18.41 25.38
C ALA A 126 48.95 17.64 24.24
N GLY A 127 49.31 18.30 23.14
CA GLY A 127 50.01 17.69 22.00
C GLY A 127 49.11 16.86 21.07
N VAL A 128 47.78 16.96 21.22
CA VAL A 128 46.83 16.28 20.33
C VAL A 128 46.60 17.11 19.08
N GLN A 129 46.69 16.47 17.92
CA GLN A 129 46.46 17.10 16.63
C GLN A 129 45.00 17.57 16.52
N THR A 130 44.79 18.87 16.32
CA THR A 130 43.46 19.47 16.10
C THR A 130 43.26 19.80 14.62
N ILE A 131 41.99 19.88 14.19
CA ILE A 131 41.66 20.47 12.88
C ILE A 131 42.23 21.89 12.83
N PRO A 132 42.90 22.34 11.75
CA PRO A 132 43.28 23.73 11.58
C PRO A 132 42.07 24.64 11.78
N SER A 133 42.12 25.48 12.81
CA SER A 133 40.99 26.31 13.21
C SER A 133 41.44 27.60 13.87
N THR A 134 40.55 28.59 13.92
CA THR A 134 40.74 29.75 14.80
C THR A 134 40.64 29.29 16.26
N LEU A 135 41.49 29.83 17.13
CA LEU A 135 41.55 29.50 18.57
C LEU A 135 41.05 30.64 19.48
N HIS A 136 40.32 31.55 18.84
CA HIS A 136 39.59 32.67 19.40
C HIS A 136 38.30 32.85 18.58
N PRO A 137 37.25 33.44 19.17
CA PRO A 137 36.04 33.79 18.45
C PRO A 137 36.36 34.74 17.30
N VAL A 138 35.79 34.46 16.13
CA VAL A 138 35.94 35.30 14.93
C VAL A 138 34.91 36.40 14.98
N THR A 139 35.36 37.65 15.03
CA THR A 139 34.49 38.81 15.30
C THR A 139 34.17 39.63 14.05
N SER A 140 34.86 39.37 12.93
CA SER A 140 34.66 40.09 11.68
C SER A 140 34.79 39.21 10.44
N LEU A 141 34.09 39.57 9.36
CA LEU A 141 34.24 38.90 8.06
C LEU A 141 35.67 38.92 7.53
N ASN A 142 36.42 40.01 7.77
CA ASN A 142 37.81 40.13 7.31
C ASN A 142 38.71 39.04 7.90
N GLU A 143 38.48 38.69 9.16
CA GLU A 143 39.20 37.61 9.84
C GLU A 143 38.84 36.25 9.22
N ALA A 144 37.58 36.05 8.84
CA ALA A 144 37.15 34.88 8.09
C ALA A 144 37.79 34.77 6.70
N LEU A 145 37.90 35.91 5.99
CA LEU A 145 38.62 35.97 4.71
C LEU A 145 40.10 35.63 4.87
N GLN A 146 40.77 36.14 5.91
CA GLN A 146 42.17 35.81 6.19
C GLN A 146 42.37 34.31 6.46
N PHE A 147 41.46 33.69 7.22
CA PHE A 147 41.48 32.25 7.45
C PHE A 147 41.39 31.47 6.12
N THR A 148 40.48 31.88 5.22
CA THR A 148 40.31 31.23 3.91
C THR A 148 41.51 31.43 2.98
N GLN A 149 42.22 32.57 3.08
CA GLN A 149 43.46 32.79 2.34
C GLN A 149 44.61 31.89 2.83
N GLN A 150 44.64 31.57 4.11
CA GLN A 150 45.67 30.72 4.71
C GLN A 150 45.41 29.23 4.50
N TYR A 151 44.17 28.77 4.66
CA TYR A 151 43.84 27.34 4.69
C TYR A 151 43.03 26.84 3.48
N GLY A 152 42.53 27.75 2.64
CA GLY A 152 41.71 27.44 1.47
C GLY A 152 40.27 27.04 1.82
N TYR A 153 39.43 26.95 0.79
CA TYR A 153 38.09 26.36 0.85
C TYR A 153 38.15 24.83 0.57
N PRO A 154 37.15 24.05 1.01
CA PRO A 154 36.02 24.44 1.86
C PRO A 154 36.40 24.65 3.33
N ILE A 155 35.66 25.52 4.00
CA ILE A 155 35.74 25.73 5.46
C ILE A 155 34.40 25.44 6.12
N MET A 156 34.41 25.22 7.43
CA MET A 156 33.22 25.08 8.26
C MET A 156 33.18 26.21 9.29
N ILE A 157 32.07 26.96 9.31
CA ILE A 157 31.73 27.92 10.37
C ILE A 157 31.00 27.14 11.46
N LYS A 158 31.38 27.33 12.73
CA LYS A 158 30.75 26.66 13.89
C LYS A 158 30.53 27.64 15.04
N ALA A 159 29.40 27.52 15.74
CA ALA A 159 29.18 28.20 17.01
C ALA A 159 30.06 27.61 18.13
N ALA A 160 30.61 28.46 19.00
CA ALA A 160 31.50 28.05 20.09
C ALA A 160 30.79 27.17 21.14
N MET A 161 29.55 27.54 21.49
CA MET A 161 28.67 26.82 22.42
C MET A 161 27.69 25.85 21.71
N GLY A 162 27.91 25.59 20.42
CA GLY A 162 26.97 24.85 19.58
C GLY A 162 27.05 23.32 19.74
N GLY A 163 25.92 22.69 20.05
CA GLY A 163 25.76 21.22 20.13
C GLY A 163 24.71 20.68 19.14
N GLY A 164 24.81 19.39 18.80
CA GLY A 164 23.76 18.67 18.04
C GLY A 164 23.59 19.05 16.56
N GLY A 165 24.61 19.66 15.93
CA GLY A 165 24.61 19.99 14.50
C GLY A 165 23.92 21.30 14.13
N ARG A 166 23.48 22.11 15.10
CA ARG A 166 22.91 23.45 14.89
C ARG A 166 23.99 24.53 14.98
N GLY A 167 23.84 25.63 14.23
CA GLY A 167 24.84 26.70 14.22
C GLY A 167 26.16 26.32 13.50
N MET A 168 26.09 25.45 12.49
CA MET A 168 27.24 25.12 11.64
C MET A 168 26.91 25.22 10.14
N ARG A 169 27.87 25.73 9.35
CA ARG A 169 27.70 25.93 7.89
C ARG A 169 28.99 25.62 7.14
N ILE A 170 28.86 24.84 6.07
CA ILE A 170 29.95 24.61 5.12
C ILE A 170 29.96 25.78 4.15
N VAL A 171 31.14 26.32 3.88
CA VAL A 171 31.37 27.36 2.88
C VAL A 171 32.32 26.80 1.84
N HIS A 172 31.86 26.69 0.60
CA HIS A 172 32.62 26.10 -0.51
C HIS A 172 33.40 27.14 -1.31
N GLU A 173 32.93 28.37 -1.34
CA GLU A 173 33.54 29.46 -2.11
C GLU A 173 33.33 30.83 -1.47
N ALA A 174 34.06 31.84 -1.96
CA ALA A 174 34.08 33.17 -1.36
C ALA A 174 32.74 33.93 -1.43
N SER A 175 31.92 33.65 -2.44
CA SER A 175 30.57 34.23 -2.62
C SER A 175 29.62 33.87 -1.48
N GLU A 176 29.80 32.70 -0.86
CA GLU A 176 28.91 32.18 0.19
C GLU A 176 29.29 32.69 1.60
N LEU A 177 30.53 33.18 1.78
CA LEU A 177 31.12 33.42 3.11
C LEU A 177 30.34 34.46 3.93
N GLN A 178 29.97 35.59 3.32
CA GLN A 178 29.26 36.67 4.03
C GLN A 178 27.92 36.18 4.59
N GLU A 179 27.12 35.58 3.72
CA GLU A 179 25.78 35.12 4.08
C GLU A 179 25.85 33.99 5.12
N ALA A 180 26.76 33.03 4.94
CA ALA A 180 26.95 31.93 5.88
C ALA A 180 27.41 32.43 7.26
N PHE A 181 28.29 33.43 7.31
CA PHE A 181 28.78 34.04 8.55
C PHE A 181 27.66 34.75 9.31
N ASP A 182 26.87 35.60 8.64
CA ASP A 182 25.78 36.36 9.26
C ASP A 182 24.66 35.43 9.77
N ARG A 183 24.32 34.41 8.98
CA ARG A 183 23.35 33.38 9.37
C ARG A 183 23.86 32.57 10.57
N ALA A 184 25.12 32.14 10.57
CA ALA A 184 25.68 31.35 11.66
C ALA A 184 25.70 32.12 12.99
N ARG A 185 26.07 33.41 12.99
CA ARG A 185 25.98 34.26 14.20
C ARG A 185 24.55 34.46 14.68
N SER A 186 23.63 34.73 13.75
CA SER A 186 22.22 34.93 14.08
C SER A 186 21.60 33.67 14.69
N GLU A 187 21.91 32.50 14.10
CA GLU A 187 21.44 31.20 14.58
C GLU A 187 22.07 30.84 15.93
N ALA A 188 23.34 31.15 16.14
CA ALA A 188 24.03 30.94 17.41
C ALA A 188 23.39 31.78 18.54
N MET A 189 23.14 33.08 18.29
CA MET A 189 22.48 33.96 19.24
C MET A 189 21.07 33.48 19.58
N GLN A 190 20.28 33.11 18.58
CA GLN A 190 18.91 32.64 18.78
C GLN A 190 18.85 31.30 19.54
N SER A 191 19.79 30.40 19.27
CA SER A 191 19.75 29.03 19.79
C SER A 191 20.46 28.86 21.13
N PHE A 192 21.54 29.61 21.36
CA PHE A 192 22.45 29.42 22.50
C PHE A 192 22.63 30.70 23.34
N GLY A 193 22.06 31.83 22.92
CA GLY A 193 22.22 33.12 23.62
C GLY A 193 23.61 33.73 23.49
N ASP A 194 24.44 33.20 22.60
CA ASP A 194 25.83 33.57 22.36
C ASP A 194 26.10 33.60 20.85
N ASP A 195 26.69 34.67 20.34
CA ASP A 195 27.00 34.84 18.92
C ASP A 195 28.46 34.53 18.55
N GLU A 196 29.24 33.99 19.49
CA GLU A 196 30.60 33.55 19.25
C GLU A 196 30.66 32.36 18.27
N ILE A 197 31.37 32.58 17.17
CA ILE A 197 31.64 31.58 16.13
C ILE A 197 33.14 31.43 15.91
N TYR A 198 33.55 30.27 15.41
CA TYR A 198 34.92 29.98 15.04
C TYR A 198 34.97 29.23 13.70
N LEU A 199 36.14 29.21 13.07
CA LEU A 199 36.31 28.65 11.72
C LEU A 199 37.23 27.44 11.76
N GLU A 200 36.88 26.41 11.00
CA GLU A 200 37.69 25.21 10.82
C GLU A 200 37.89 24.91 9.34
N LYS A 201 38.99 24.25 9.00
CA LYS A 201 39.09 23.56 7.72
C LYS A 201 38.03 22.46 7.64
N PHE A 202 37.29 22.39 6.53
CA PHE A 202 36.34 21.31 6.32
C PHE A 202 37.07 20.04 5.86
N ILE A 203 36.82 18.93 6.55
CA ILE A 203 37.29 17.59 6.13
C ILE A 203 36.13 16.94 5.38
N ALA A 204 36.37 16.55 4.12
CA ALA A 204 35.27 16.28 3.19
C ALA A 204 34.55 14.95 3.46
N ASN A 205 35.30 13.86 3.62
CA ASN A 205 34.77 12.52 3.83
C ASN A 205 35.45 11.81 5.01
N PRO A 206 35.45 12.40 6.23
CA PRO A 206 36.09 11.77 7.36
C PRO A 206 35.31 10.56 7.84
N LYS A 207 36.03 9.65 8.50
CA LYS A 207 35.44 8.76 9.50
C LYS A 207 35.32 9.49 10.83
N HIS A 208 34.23 9.26 11.55
CA HIS A 208 34.05 9.74 12.91
C HIS A 208 34.42 8.61 13.87
N ILE A 209 35.55 8.75 14.56
CA ILE A 209 36.08 7.77 15.50
C ILE A 209 36.10 8.40 16.88
N GLU A 210 35.68 7.66 17.89
CA GLU A 210 35.62 8.17 19.24
C GLU A 210 36.15 7.17 20.26
N VAL A 211 36.78 7.65 21.32
CA VAL A 211 37.46 6.82 22.31
C VAL A 211 36.77 6.92 23.67
N GLN A 212 36.36 5.78 24.21
CA GLN A 212 35.78 5.71 25.55
C GLN A 212 36.87 5.86 26.61
N ILE A 213 36.66 6.76 27.57
CA ILE A 213 37.56 6.98 28.71
C ILE A 213 36.86 6.66 30.03
N LEU A 214 37.62 6.09 30.96
CA LEU A 214 37.31 6.05 32.40
C LEU A 214 38.48 6.66 33.18
N ALA A 215 38.18 7.56 34.11
CA ALA A 215 39.16 8.15 35.01
C ALA A 215 38.65 8.21 36.45
N ASP A 216 39.51 7.94 37.44
CA ASP A 216 39.16 8.01 38.86
C ASP A 216 39.77 9.23 39.58
N ALA A 217 39.39 9.42 40.84
CA ALA A 217 39.92 10.48 41.70
C ALA A 217 41.37 10.24 42.16
N HIS A 218 41.96 9.08 41.85
CA HIS A 218 43.32 8.67 42.23
C HIS A 218 44.35 8.94 41.13
N GLY A 219 43.92 9.55 40.01
CA GLY A 219 44.77 9.91 38.88
C GLY A 219 44.92 8.81 37.83
N ASN A 220 44.18 7.71 37.95
CA ASN A 220 44.17 6.66 36.94
C ASN A 220 43.26 7.09 35.77
N VAL A 221 43.74 6.92 34.54
CA VAL A 221 43.00 7.18 33.30
C VAL A 221 43.26 6.04 32.33
N MET A 222 42.20 5.43 31.80
CA MET A 222 42.28 4.34 30.82
C MET A 222 41.27 4.55 29.69
N HIS A 223 41.58 4.00 28.51
CA HIS A 223 40.63 3.89 27.40
C HIS A 223 40.00 2.50 27.33
N LEU A 224 38.75 2.42 26.91
CA LEU A 224 38.02 1.18 26.61
C LEU A 224 37.90 0.97 25.09
N PHE A 225 39.00 1.22 24.38
CA PHE A 225 39.09 1.26 22.92
C PHE A 225 38.18 2.32 22.27
N GLU A 226 38.05 2.22 20.96
CA GLU A 226 37.32 3.16 20.11
C GLU A 226 36.01 2.58 19.55
N ARG A 227 35.14 3.49 19.12
CA ARG A 227 33.93 3.22 18.34
C ARG A 227 34.00 3.95 17.01
N ASP A 228 33.46 3.34 15.96
CA ASP A 228 33.22 4.01 14.67
C ASP A 228 31.74 4.45 14.62
N CYS A 229 31.55 5.76 14.53
CA CYS A 229 30.26 6.43 14.48
C CYS A 229 30.07 7.18 13.15
N SER A 230 30.74 6.72 12.10
CA SER A 230 30.75 7.37 10.78
C SER A 230 29.42 7.25 10.03
N VAL A 231 28.55 6.31 10.41
CA VAL A 231 27.24 6.14 9.75
C VAL A 231 26.29 7.21 10.29
N GLN A 232 26.19 8.31 9.54
CA GLN A 232 25.46 9.52 9.94
C GLN A 232 24.52 10.00 8.84
N ARG A 233 23.40 10.62 9.24
CA ARG A 233 22.51 11.38 8.36
C ARG A 233 22.46 12.82 8.85
N ARG A 234 22.73 13.80 7.98
CA ARG A 234 22.79 15.23 8.37
C ARG A 234 23.59 15.46 9.67
N ASN A 235 24.75 14.80 9.75
CA ASN A 235 25.67 14.82 10.91
C ASN A 235 25.12 14.23 12.23
N GLN A 236 23.99 13.52 12.21
CA GLN A 236 23.48 12.77 13.35
C GLN A 236 23.86 11.30 13.23
N LYS A 237 24.43 10.73 14.29
CA LYS A 237 24.79 9.30 14.39
C LYS A 237 23.54 8.42 14.26
N VAL A 238 23.62 7.38 13.43
CA VAL A 238 22.51 6.43 13.16
C VAL A 238 22.88 5.01 13.60
N ILE A 239 24.07 4.54 13.20
CA ILE A 239 24.60 3.22 13.55
C ILE A 239 26.02 3.40 14.07
N GLU A 240 26.31 2.73 15.17
CA GLU A 240 27.63 2.74 15.81
C GLU A 240 28.14 1.30 15.93
N PHE A 241 29.44 1.11 15.78
CA PHE A 241 30.04 -0.19 16.01
C PHE A 241 31.42 -0.09 16.66
N ALA A 242 31.80 -1.15 17.35
CA ALA A 242 33.08 -1.26 18.04
C ALA A 242 33.71 -2.63 17.74
N PRO A 243 35.02 -2.73 17.49
CA PRO A 243 35.98 -1.63 17.29
C PRO A 243 35.83 -0.96 15.90
N ALA A 244 36.68 0.02 15.56
CA ALA A 244 36.77 0.61 14.23
C ALA A 244 37.46 -0.35 13.23
N VAL A 245 36.70 -1.31 12.69
CA VAL A 245 37.22 -2.50 11.97
C VAL A 245 38.01 -2.22 10.70
N ALA A 246 37.77 -1.08 10.04
CA ALA A 246 38.48 -0.70 8.82
C ALA A 246 39.81 0.03 9.09
N LEU A 247 40.07 0.45 10.33
CA LEU A 247 41.29 1.18 10.66
C LEU A 247 42.44 0.22 11.02
N PRO A 248 43.67 0.49 10.54
CA PRO A 248 44.85 -0.23 10.99
C PRO A 248 45.04 -0.12 12.51
N MET A 249 45.45 -1.23 13.14
CA MET A 249 45.65 -1.28 14.60
C MET A 249 46.58 -0.18 15.12
N GLU A 250 47.64 0.14 14.38
CA GLU A 250 48.59 1.20 14.77
C GLU A 250 47.90 2.58 14.86
N LEU A 251 47.05 2.91 13.90
CA LEU A 251 46.30 4.18 13.89
C LEU A 251 45.30 4.21 15.06
N ARG A 252 44.58 3.11 15.28
CA ARG A 252 43.65 2.97 16.42
C ARG A 252 44.36 3.20 17.76
N GLN A 253 45.55 2.63 17.95
CA GLN A 253 46.35 2.83 19.16
C GLN A 253 46.81 4.28 19.31
N LYS A 254 47.22 4.94 18.23
CA LYS A 254 47.59 6.37 18.26
C LYS A 254 46.41 7.24 18.70
N ILE A 255 45.22 6.99 18.16
CA ILE A 255 43.99 7.71 18.51
C ILE A 255 43.63 7.47 19.99
N CYS A 256 43.68 6.22 20.45
CA CYS A 256 43.41 5.87 21.85
C CYS A 256 44.40 6.53 22.83
N ASN A 257 45.69 6.50 22.51
CA ASN A 257 46.72 7.12 23.34
C ASN A 257 46.55 8.64 23.40
N ALA A 258 46.26 9.30 22.26
CA ALA A 258 46.01 10.73 22.23
C ALA A 258 44.81 11.13 23.11
N ALA A 259 43.75 10.32 23.12
CA ALA A 259 42.62 10.53 24.02
C ALA A 259 43.03 10.40 25.50
N VAL A 260 43.79 9.37 25.86
CA VAL A 260 44.28 9.19 27.24
C VAL A 260 45.20 10.33 27.67
N ASP A 261 46.12 10.77 26.82
CA ASP A 261 47.06 11.84 27.11
C ASP A 261 46.33 13.18 27.34
N LEU A 262 45.31 13.47 26.51
CA LEU A 262 44.41 14.60 26.72
C LEU A 262 43.72 14.54 28.08
N MET A 263 43.05 13.42 28.40
CA MET A 263 42.29 13.31 29.65
C MET A 263 43.19 13.29 30.90
N LYS A 264 44.43 12.78 30.78
CA LYS A 264 45.46 12.87 31.83
C LYS A 264 45.92 14.30 32.07
N SER A 265 46.15 15.09 31.01
CA SER A 265 46.63 16.47 31.10
C SER A 265 45.71 17.38 31.92
N VAL A 266 44.42 17.05 31.99
CA VAL A 266 43.39 17.83 32.70
C VAL A 266 42.93 17.17 34.00
N HIS A 267 43.54 16.06 34.42
CA HIS A 267 43.11 15.27 35.58
C HIS A 267 41.61 14.94 35.55
N TYR A 268 41.14 14.44 34.40
CA TYR A 268 39.73 14.15 34.20
C TYR A 268 39.18 13.17 35.23
N LEU A 269 37.86 13.20 35.44
CA LEU A 269 37.16 12.35 36.40
C LEU A 269 35.92 11.74 35.75
N ASN A 270 35.64 10.48 36.08
CA ASN A 270 34.49 9.70 35.61
C ASN A 270 34.61 9.31 34.12
N ALA A 271 33.49 8.98 33.47
CA ALA A 271 33.45 8.62 32.06
C ALA A 271 33.47 9.85 31.13
N ALA A 272 34.14 9.71 29.99
CA ALA A 272 34.11 10.65 28.88
C ALA A 272 34.21 9.90 27.56
N THR A 273 33.88 10.60 26.48
CA THR A 273 34.30 10.19 25.15
C THR A 273 35.07 11.30 24.45
N VAL A 274 36.20 10.98 23.86
CA VAL A 274 37.00 11.91 23.04
C VAL A 274 36.74 11.60 21.56
N GLU A 275 36.22 12.56 20.81
CA GLU A 275 35.83 12.39 19.42
C GLU A 275 36.88 12.93 18.44
N PHE A 276 37.09 12.20 17.35
CA PHE A 276 38.07 12.48 16.31
C PHE A 276 37.47 12.34 14.91
N LEU A 277 37.93 13.17 13.99
CA LEU A 277 37.76 12.96 12.55
C LEU A 277 39.02 12.30 11.98
N VAL A 278 38.86 11.24 11.18
CA VAL A 278 39.97 10.49 10.58
C VAL A 278 39.88 10.56 9.06
N GLU A 279 40.97 10.96 8.41
CA GLU A 279 41.12 11.01 6.96
C GLU A 279 42.48 10.40 6.57
N GLY A 280 42.46 9.27 5.85
CA GLY A 280 43.67 8.53 5.53
C GLY A 280 44.37 7.99 6.79
N ASP A 281 45.61 8.40 7.00
CA ASP A 281 46.43 8.06 8.18
C ASP A 281 46.45 9.17 9.25
N GLN A 282 45.73 10.27 9.02
CA GLN A 282 45.65 11.42 9.93
C GLN A 282 44.37 11.38 10.76
N PHE A 283 44.46 11.87 12.00
CA PHE A 283 43.31 12.06 12.86
C PHE A 283 43.35 13.45 13.50
N TYR A 284 42.17 14.00 13.76
CA TYR A 284 42.00 15.36 14.26
C TYR A 284 40.98 15.37 15.39
N PHE A 285 41.39 15.89 16.54
CA PHE A 285 40.49 16.12 17.68
C PHE A 285 39.33 17.04 17.27
N MET A 286 38.13 16.63 17.64
CA MET A 286 36.90 17.35 17.38
C MET A 286 36.30 17.92 18.67
N GLU A 287 35.93 17.07 19.62
CA GLU A 287 35.34 17.47 20.91
C GLU A 287 35.51 16.39 21.98
N VAL A 288 35.22 16.75 23.24
CA VAL A 288 35.04 15.80 24.34
C VAL A 288 33.59 15.85 24.74
N ASN A 289 32.97 14.68 24.88
CA ASN A 289 31.66 14.52 25.50
C ASN A 289 31.90 14.11 26.97
N PRO A 290 31.77 15.04 27.94
CA PRO A 290 32.18 14.81 29.33
C PRO A 290 31.11 14.04 30.14
N ARG A 291 30.58 12.96 29.55
CA ARG A 291 29.48 12.14 30.05
C ARG A 291 29.44 10.76 29.38
N VAL A 292 28.50 9.91 29.79
CA VAL A 292 28.15 8.69 29.06
C VAL A 292 27.49 9.03 27.71
N GLN A 293 27.61 8.13 26.74
CA GLN A 293 27.00 8.27 25.41
C GLN A 293 25.99 7.15 25.15
N VAL A 294 25.11 7.37 24.15
CA VAL A 294 24.04 6.42 23.79
C VAL A 294 24.63 5.06 23.41
N GLU A 295 25.75 5.10 22.69
CA GLU A 295 26.55 4.03 22.10
C GLU A 295 27.58 3.39 23.05
N HIS A 296 27.57 3.72 24.35
CA HIS A 296 28.44 3.04 25.33
C HIS A 296 28.25 1.51 25.32
N THR A 297 27.05 1.06 24.96
CA THR A 297 26.62 -0.34 24.89
C THR A 297 27.53 -1.21 24.02
N VAL A 298 28.00 -0.73 22.86
CA VAL A 298 28.87 -1.52 21.98
C VAL A 298 30.26 -1.70 22.59
N THR A 299 30.75 -0.71 23.34
CA THR A 299 31.99 -0.82 24.10
C THR A 299 31.84 -1.84 25.24
N GLU A 300 30.74 -1.78 26.00
CA GLU A 300 30.46 -2.78 27.05
C GLU A 300 30.39 -4.19 26.47
N MET A 301 29.79 -4.37 25.29
CA MET A 301 29.64 -5.69 24.68
C MET A 301 30.94 -6.30 24.18
N ILE A 302 31.94 -5.50 23.78
CA ILE A 302 33.25 -6.03 23.35
C ILE A 302 34.26 -6.13 24.49
N THR A 303 34.14 -5.30 25.53
CA THR A 303 35.08 -5.28 26.68
C THR A 303 34.59 -6.06 27.88
N GLU A 304 33.28 -6.32 27.99
CA GLU A 304 32.60 -6.88 29.16
C GLU A 304 32.75 -6.00 30.43
N ILE A 305 33.12 -4.73 30.26
CA ILE A 305 33.20 -3.74 31.33
C ILE A 305 31.90 -2.95 31.36
N ASP A 306 31.21 -2.96 32.50
CA ASP A 306 30.02 -2.14 32.74
C ASP A 306 30.43 -0.69 33.07
N ILE A 307 30.18 0.20 32.11
CA ILE A 307 30.59 1.60 32.18
C ILE A 307 29.76 2.33 33.23
N VAL A 308 28.45 2.09 33.30
CA VAL A 308 27.57 2.81 34.24
C VAL A 308 27.85 2.39 35.70
N HIS A 309 28.17 1.11 35.94
CA HIS A 309 28.70 0.66 37.21
C HIS A 309 30.02 1.34 37.55
N ALA A 310 30.93 1.48 36.58
CA ALA A 310 32.19 2.16 36.81
C ALA A 310 31.96 3.64 37.18
N GLN A 311 31.06 4.34 36.49
CA GLN A 311 30.70 5.73 36.79
C GLN A 311 30.22 5.91 38.24
N LEU A 312 29.31 5.03 38.69
CA LEU A 312 28.77 5.06 40.05
C LEU A 312 29.85 4.76 41.10
N LYS A 313 30.70 3.75 40.86
CA LYS A 313 31.79 3.39 41.79
C LYS A 313 32.90 4.44 41.86
N ILE A 314 33.24 5.07 40.73
CA ILE A 314 34.17 6.20 40.69
C ILE A 314 33.60 7.38 41.49
N ALA A 315 32.31 7.68 41.33
CA ALA A 315 31.64 8.74 42.10
C ALA A 315 31.57 8.42 43.62
N MET A 316 31.64 7.15 44.01
CA MET A 316 31.81 6.72 45.41
C MET A 316 33.26 6.81 45.91
N GLY A 317 34.21 7.25 45.06
CA GLY A 317 35.64 7.38 45.38
C GLY A 317 36.48 6.14 45.09
N GLY A 318 35.94 5.14 44.38
CA GLY A 318 36.63 3.89 44.05
C GLY A 318 37.79 4.08 43.06
N ASP A 319 38.87 3.33 43.29
CA ASP A 319 40.04 3.20 42.39
C ASP A 319 39.74 2.19 41.26
N LEU A 320 40.07 2.56 40.02
CA LEU A 320 39.79 1.75 38.81
C LEU A 320 40.34 0.32 38.93
N PHE A 321 41.53 0.16 39.53
CA PHE A 321 42.23 -1.11 39.55
C PHE A 321 42.04 -1.85 40.88
N LYS A 322 42.05 -1.14 42.01
CA LYS A 322 41.95 -1.76 43.34
C LYS A 322 40.51 -2.12 43.72
N ASP A 323 39.58 -1.19 43.52
CA ASP A 323 38.20 -1.32 43.99
C ASP A 323 37.29 -1.88 42.89
N LEU A 324 37.41 -1.35 41.66
CA LEU A 324 36.63 -1.82 40.51
C LEU A 324 37.22 -3.08 39.88
N ARG A 325 38.48 -3.41 40.18
CA ARG A 325 39.21 -4.58 39.65
C ARG A 325 39.24 -4.64 38.12
N LEU A 326 39.33 -3.48 37.48
CA LEU A 326 39.55 -3.41 36.03
C LEU A 326 40.99 -3.84 35.70
N PRO A 327 41.22 -4.46 34.53
CA PRO A 327 42.58 -4.78 34.09
C PRO A 327 43.38 -3.49 33.85
N HIS A 328 44.71 -3.58 33.96
CA HIS A 328 45.57 -2.50 33.49
C HIS A 328 45.48 -2.36 31.97
N GLN A 329 45.87 -1.20 31.43
CA GLN A 329 45.64 -0.84 30.01
C GLN A 329 46.28 -1.84 29.03
N ASP A 330 47.43 -2.38 29.37
CA ASP A 330 48.20 -3.37 28.60
C ASP A 330 47.62 -4.80 28.70
N GLU A 331 46.79 -5.07 29.71
CA GLU A 331 46.06 -6.32 29.91
C GLU A 331 44.63 -6.28 29.35
N LEU A 332 44.11 -5.08 29.06
CA LEU A 332 42.78 -4.89 28.52
C LEU A 332 42.70 -5.47 27.10
N THR A 333 41.73 -6.35 26.87
CA THR A 333 41.44 -6.94 25.56
C THR A 333 39.96 -6.75 25.21
N TYR A 334 39.61 -6.96 23.94
CA TYR A 334 38.21 -6.96 23.50
C TYR A 334 37.89 -8.22 22.69
N LYS A 335 36.60 -8.59 22.66
CA LYS A 335 36.09 -9.79 22.01
C LYS A 335 35.23 -9.44 20.80
N GLY A 336 35.75 -9.76 19.61
CA GLY A 336 34.99 -9.67 18.37
C GLY A 336 34.57 -8.24 18.01
N ALA A 337 33.31 -8.06 17.63
CA ALA A 337 32.73 -6.77 17.29
C ALA A 337 31.27 -6.67 17.75
N ALA A 338 30.82 -5.46 18.04
CA ALA A 338 29.45 -5.13 18.38
C ALA A 338 28.90 -3.99 17.52
N ILE A 339 27.59 -4.00 17.26
CA ILE A 339 26.88 -3.01 16.45
C ILE A 339 25.65 -2.56 17.25
N GLN A 340 25.36 -1.26 17.25
CA GLN A 340 24.13 -0.68 17.78
C GLN A 340 23.35 -0.02 16.64
N CYS A 341 22.05 -0.28 16.64
CA CYS A 341 21.05 0.37 15.80
C CYS A 341 19.97 0.99 16.70
N ARG A 342 19.58 2.23 16.43
CA ARG A 342 18.49 2.91 17.12
C ARG A 342 17.20 2.77 16.32
N ILE A 343 16.26 2.00 16.85
CA ILE A 343 14.93 1.88 16.26
C ILE A 343 14.10 3.07 16.74
N THR A 344 13.66 3.90 15.80
CA THR A 344 12.88 5.13 16.04
C THR A 344 11.53 5.08 15.33
N THR A 345 10.63 6.01 15.65
CA THR A 345 9.39 6.22 14.90
C THR A 345 9.53 7.07 13.65
N GLU A 346 10.75 7.44 13.26
CA GLU A 346 10.99 8.24 12.06
C GLU A 346 10.60 7.45 10.81
N ASP A 347 9.71 8.01 9.98
CA ASP A 347 9.30 7.39 8.72
C ASP A 347 10.30 7.75 7.60
N PRO A 348 11.14 6.81 7.13
CA PRO A 348 12.13 7.08 6.10
C PRO A 348 11.52 7.50 4.74
N ALA A 349 10.26 7.14 4.49
CA ALA A 349 9.54 7.53 3.29
C ALA A 349 8.97 8.96 3.36
N ASN A 350 8.98 9.57 4.55
CA ASN A 350 8.45 10.91 4.81
C ASN A 350 9.50 11.83 5.47
N ASP A 351 10.68 11.93 4.83
CA ASP A 351 11.88 12.67 5.30
C ASP A 351 12.27 12.44 6.77
N PHE A 352 12.00 11.23 7.29
CA PHE A 352 12.27 10.83 8.69
C PHE A 352 11.46 11.63 9.70
N MET A 353 10.27 12.11 9.32
CA MET A 353 9.34 12.70 10.27
C MET A 353 8.94 11.65 11.32
N PRO A 354 9.09 11.93 12.63
CA PRO A 354 8.66 11.02 13.68
C PRO A 354 7.15 10.79 13.67
N ASP A 355 6.76 9.54 13.52
CA ASP A 355 5.38 9.12 13.66
C ASP A 355 4.97 9.13 15.14
N THR A 356 3.67 9.33 15.39
CA THR A 356 3.07 9.42 16.72
C THR A 356 1.83 8.54 16.79
N GLY A 357 1.42 8.19 18.00
CA GLY A 357 0.22 7.38 18.21
C GLY A 357 0.48 6.12 19.02
N ARG A 358 -0.48 5.19 19.00
CA ARG A 358 -0.46 4.01 19.85
C ARG A 358 0.31 2.87 19.21
N ILE A 359 1.22 2.26 19.97
CA ILE A 359 1.89 1.02 19.57
C ILE A 359 0.90 -0.14 19.77
N GLU A 360 0.35 -0.67 18.69
CA GLU A 360 -0.62 -1.77 18.70
C GLU A 360 0.06 -3.12 19.02
N THR A 361 1.29 -3.30 18.55
CA THR A 361 2.06 -4.53 18.76
C THR A 361 3.52 -4.16 18.95
N TYR A 362 4.15 -4.71 19.98
CA TYR A 362 5.59 -4.68 20.17
C TYR A 362 6.09 -6.07 20.49
N ARG A 363 6.90 -6.65 19.59
CA ARG A 363 7.65 -7.87 19.84
C ARG A 363 9.12 -7.62 19.60
N SER A 364 9.87 -7.78 20.67
CA SER A 364 11.32 -7.64 20.67
C SER A 364 11.99 -9.00 20.44
N PRO A 365 12.95 -9.12 19.51
CA PRO A 365 13.73 -10.33 19.32
C PRO A 365 14.71 -10.56 20.48
N GLY A 366 15.36 -11.72 20.49
CA GLY A 366 16.36 -12.07 21.50
C GLY A 366 17.47 -12.99 20.97
N GLY A 367 17.96 -13.88 21.83
CA GLY A 367 18.96 -14.89 21.48
C GLY A 367 20.41 -14.47 21.74
N ASN A 368 21.34 -15.39 21.48
CA ASN A 368 22.75 -15.25 21.87
C ASN A 368 23.42 -14.02 21.23
N GLY A 369 23.99 -13.14 22.08
CA GLY A 369 24.69 -11.93 21.66
C GLY A 369 23.77 -10.84 21.14
N VAL A 370 22.51 -10.81 21.57
CA VAL A 370 21.58 -9.69 21.38
C VAL A 370 21.36 -9.00 22.74
N ARG A 371 21.43 -7.68 22.74
CA ARG A 371 21.14 -6.81 23.89
C ARG A 371 20.14 -5.75 23.45
N LEU A 372 19.11 -5.54 24.26
CA LEU A 372 18.08 -4.54 24.02
C LEU A 372 17.96 -3.59 25.21
N ASP A 373 18.09 -2.30 24.91
CA ASP A 373 17.90 -1.21 25.87
C ASP A 373 16.69 -0.40 25.37
N ALA A 374 15.51 -0.75 25.87
CA ALA A 374 14.23 -0.18 25.45
C ALA A 374 13.95 1.16 26.15
N GLY A 375 13.40 2.12 25.38
CA GLY A 375 12.81 3.35 25.89
C GLY A 375 11.34 3.14 26.25
N ASN A 376 10.46 3.98 25.70
CA ASN A 376 9.01 3.92 25.95
C ASN A 376 8.30 3.01 24.96
N THR A 377 8.57 1.70 25.04
CA THR A 377 8.07 0.77 24.03
C THR A 377 7.50 -0.50 24.65
N TYR A 378 6.19 -0.63 24.57
CA TYR A 378 5.40 -1.79 24.96
C TYR A 378 4.07 -1.75 24.21
N SER A 379 3.40 -2.91 24.07
CA SER A 379 2.08 -2.96 23.45
C SER A 379 1.09 -2.10 24.26
N GLY A 380 0.46 -1.14 23.59
CA GLY A 380 -0.43 -0.15 24.19
C GLY A 380 0.22 1.20 24.54
N ALA A 381 1.55 1.33 24.46
CA ALA A 381 2.24 2.60 24.70
C ALA A 381 1.81 3.68 23.70
N ILE A 382 1.75 4.94 24.14
CA ILE A 382 1.48 6.09 23.27
C ILE A 382 2.78 6.83 23.02
N VAL A 383 3.18 6.93 21.76
CA VAL A 383 4.29 7.76 21.31
C VAL A 383 3.80 9.19 21.17
N THR A 384 4.30 10.07 22.03
CA THR A 384 3.95 11.50 22.07
C THR A 384 4.90 12.34 21.20
N PRO A 385 4.45 13.50 20.69
CA PRO A 385 5.31 14.40 19.88
C PRO A 385 6.35 15.19 20.70
N TYR A 386 6.35 15.12 22.03
CA TYR A 386 7.13 16.03 22.89
C TYR A 386 8.62 15.68 23.02
N PHE A 387 8.96 14.40 22.86
CA PHE A 387 10.28 13.85 23.16
C PHE A 387 10.96 13.27 21.91
N ASP A 388 12.12 12.64 22.10
CA ASP A 388 12.81 11.93 21.02
C ASP A 388 12.00 10.72 20.54
N SER A 389 12.22 10.34 19.28
CA SER A 389 11.50 9.27 18.58
C SER A 389 12.00 7.87 18.91
N LEU A 390 12.92 7.71 19.87
CA LEU A 390 13.57 6.45 20.20
C LEU A 390 12.58 5.44 20.81
N LEU A 391 12.48 4.28 20.18
CA LEU A 391 11.77 3.12 20.72
C LEU A 391 12.72 2.21 21.50
N VAL A 392 13.74 1.67 20.82
CA VAL A 392 14.66 0.70 21.42
C VAL A 392 16.03 0.78 20.76
N LYS A 393 17.09 0.65 21.58
CA LYS A 393 18.44 0.42 21.08
C LYS A 393 18.65 -1.08 20.92
N ALA A 394 18.83 -1.52 19.68
CA ALA A 394 19.17 -2.89 19.35
C ALA A 394 20.68 -3.02 19.23
N CYS A 395 21.30 -3.79 20.11
CA CYS A 395 22.74 -4.05 20.10
C CYS A 395 22.99 -5.53 19.83
N VAL A 396 23.99 -5.84 19.01
CA VAL A 396 24.43 -7.22 18.77
C VAL A 396 25.93 -7.33 18.90
N ALA A 397 26.41 -8.49 19.36
CA ALA A 397 27.83 -8.84 19.36
C ALA A 397 28.07 -10.21 18.74
N ALA A 398 29.21 -10.33 18.05
CA ALA A 398 29.69 -11.59 17.49
C ALA A 398 31.21 -11.63 17.41
N ARG A 399 31.76 -12.81 17.10
CA ARG A 399 33.22 -13.02 16.99
C ARG A 399 33.88 -12.24 15.86
N THR A 400 33.12 -11.84 14.85
CA THR A 400 33.59 -11.05 13.71
C THR A 400 32.55 -9.99 13.37
N PHE A 401 32.97 -8.89 12.74
CA PHE A 401 32.07 -7.83 12.30
C PHE A 401 31.01 -8.34 11.32
N LYS A 402 31.40 -9.13 10.32
CA LYS A 402 30.46 -9.77 9.39
C LYS A 402 29.38 -10.60 10.12
N ALA A 403 29.76 -11.35 11.15
CA ALA A 403 28.79 -12.10 11.94
C ALA A 403 27.89 -11.20 12.80
N ALA A 404 28.40 -10.05 13.26
CA ALA A 404 27.61 -9.04 13.95
C ALA A 404 26.60 -8.39 12.99
N VAL A 405 27.00 -8.06 11.75
CA VAL A 405 26.10 -7.55 10.70
C VAL A 405 24.97 -8.54 10.42
N HIS A 406 25.27 -9.82 10.18
CA HIS A 406 24.23 -10.83 9.96
C HIS A 406 23.28 -10.96 11.17
N LYS A 407 23.82 -10.85 12.38
CA LYS A 407 23.00 -10.91 13.60
C LYS A 407 22.12 -9.68 13.75
N MET A 408 22.62 -8.48 13.42
CA MET A 408 21.82 -7.25 13.41
C MET A 408 20.71 -7.35 12.37
N ARG A 409 21.02 -7.83 11.16
CA ARG A 409 20.02 -8.08 10.12
C ARG A 409 18.91 -8.98 10.61
N ARG A 410 19.24 -10.12 11.22
CA ARG A 410 18.25 -11.04 11.80
C ARG A 410 17.40 -10.35 12.88
N VAL A 411 18.03 -9.59 13.78
CA VAL A 411 17.33 -8.84 14.83
C VAL A 411 16.35 -7.83 14.24
N LEU A 412 16.77 -7.02 13.27
CA LEU A 412 15.91 -6.04 12.61
C LEU A 412 14.73 -6.67 11.87
N VAL A 413 14.94 -7.83 11.21
CA VAL A 413 13.86 -8.58 10.53
C VAL A 413 12.86 -9.19 11.50
N GLU A 414 13.29 -9.62 12.68
CA GLU A 414 12.43 -10.26 13.69
C GLU A 414 11.62 -9.28 14.54
N PHE A 415 11.94 -7.98 14.54
CA PHE A 415 11.12 -6.97 15.22
C PHE A 415 9.73 -6.89 14.58
N ASP A 416 8.69 -6.95 15.40
CA ASP A 416 7.30 -6.72 14.99
C ASP A 416 6.76 -5.53 15.79
N ILE A 417 6.79 -4.36 15.15
CA ILE A 417 6.31 -3.08 15.72
C ILE A 417 5.19 -2.57 14.83
N ARG A 418 3.99 -2.39 15.40
CA ARG A 418 2.78 -1.95 14.68
C ARG A 418 2.10 -0.79 15.40
N GLY A 419 1.28 -0.06 14.65
CA GLY A 419 0.60 1.16 15.09
C GLY A 419 1.35 2.44 14.79
N VAL A 420 2.69 2.38 14.70
CA VAL A 420 3.56 3.49 14.26
C VAL A 420 4.56 3.02 13.21
N LYS A 421 4.98 3.93 12.33
CA LYS A 421 6.10 3.72 11.39
C LYS A 421 7.42 3.60 12.15
N THR A 422 8.41 2.97 11.51
CA THR A 422 9.76 2.84 12.06
C THR A 422 10.84 2.99 11.00
N ASN A 423 12.05 3.33 11.44
CA ASN A 423 13.24 3.43 10.58
C ASN A 423 13.89 2.06 10.26
N ILE A 424 13.29 0.92 10.64
CA ILE A 424 13.85 -0.43 10.42
C ILE A 424 14.17 -0.72 8.94
N PRO A 425 13.30 -0.44 7.96
CA PRO A 425 13.59 -0.70 6.55
C PRO A 425 14.84 0.05 6.07
N PHE A 426 15.02 1.28 6.53
CA PHE A 426 16.22 2.07 6.23
C PHE A 426 17.48 1.46 6.86
N MET A 427 17.42 1.03 8.12
CA MET A 427 18.56 0.37 8.76
C MET A 427 18.92 -0.95 8.09
N LEU A 428 17.94 -1.73 7.60
CA LEU A 428 18.20 -2.95 6.82
C LEU A 428 18.97 -2.64 5.54
N ASN A 429 18.58 -1.59 4.80
CA ASN A 429 19.31 -1.16 3.62
C ASN A 429 20.75 -0.74 3.95
N VAL A 430 20.95 0.01 5.05
CA VAL A 430 22.28 0.46 5.49
C VAL A 430 23.18 -0.72 5.82
N ILE A 431 22.71 -1.72 6.57
CA ILE A 431 23.56 -2.85 6.98
C ILE A 431 23.82 -3.86 5.84
N ASP A 432 22.94 -3.89 4.84
CA ASP A 432 23.11 -4.71 3.65
C ASP A 432 24.10 -4.11 2.65
N ASP A 433 24.34 -2.80 2.73
CA ASP A 433 25.21 -2.10 1.80
C ASP A 433 26.68 -2.59 1.90
N PRO A 434 27.34 -2.90 0.78
CA PRO A 434 28.72 -3.37 0.78
C PRO A 434 29.71 -2.44 1.49
N THR A 435 29.51 -1.12 1.41
CA THR A 435 30.38 -0.13 2.08
C THR A 435 30.28 -0.23 3.60
N PHE A 436 29.08 -0.45 4.14
CA PHE A 436 28.92 -0.71 5.57
C PHE A 436 29.53 -2.06 5.98
N GLN A 437 29.30 -3.12 5.21
CA GLN A 437 29.84 -4.46 5.53
C GLN A 437 31.37 -4.52 5.53
N ALA A 438 32.02 -3.69 4.71
CA ALA A 438 33.47 -3.51 4.71
C ALA A 438 33.98 -2.66 5.89
N GLY A 439 33.09 -1.97 6.62
CA GLY A 439 33.43 -1.02 7.66
C GLY A 439 33.98 0.31 7.12
N GLU A 440 33.83 0.58 5.82
CA GLU A 440 34.47 1.70 5.12
C GLU A 440 33.58 2.96 5.05
N ALA A 441 32.36 2.91 5.59
CA ALA A 441 31.46 4.06 5.61
C ALA A 441 32.12 5.30 6.25
N GLY A 442 32.05 6.43 5.55
CA GLY A 442 32.38 7.76 6.06
C GLY A 442 31.13 8.55 6.43
N THR A 443 31.32 9.72 7.04
CA THR A 443 30.23 10.60 7.54
C THR A 443 29.19 11.04 6.51
N ARG A 444 29.52 10.99 5.20
CA ARG A 444 28.62 11.33 4.09
C ARG A 444 28.01 10.12 3.38
N PHE A 445 28.26 8.90 3.87
CA PHE A 445 27.82 7.65 3.24
C PHE A 445 26.31 7.64 2.97
N ILE A 446 25.48 7.99 3.96
CA ILE A 446 24.03 7.97 3.77
C ILE A 446 23.60 9.04 2.76
N ASP A 447 24.12 10.26 2.90
CA ASP A 447 23.78 11.41 2.06
C ASP A 447 24.18 11.22 0.59
N GLN A 448 25.17 10.36 0.30
CA GLN A 448 25.68 10.06 -1.04
C GLN A 448 25.12 8.77 -1.65
N THR A 449 24.25 8.05 -0.95
CA THR A 449 23.76 6.72 -1.38
C THR A 449 22.23 6.70 -1.52
N PRO A 450 21.65 7.23 -2.62
CA PRO A 450 20.20 7.30 -2.80
C PRO A 450 19.48 5.94 -2.79
N SER A 451 20.18 4.85 -3.09
CA SER A 451 19.61 3.49 -3.05
C SER A 451 19.15 3.07 -1.65
N LEU A 452 19.68 3.67 -0.58
CA LEU A 452 19.28 3.38 0.80
C LEU A 452 17.84 3.79 1.10
N PHE A 453 17.26 4.70 0.30
CA PHE A 453 15.91 5.23 0.46
C PHE A 453 14.88 4.52 -0.44
N LYS A 454 15.26 3.39 -1.04
CA LYS A 454 14.34 2.52 -1.78
C LYS A 454 13.87 1.40 -0.86
N PHE A 455 12.59 1.44 -0.48
CA PHE A 455 12.01 0.48 0.46
C PHE A 455 11.12 -0.53 -0.30
N PRO A 456 11.14 -1.82 0.08
CA PRO A 456 10.25 -2.81 -0.52
C PRO A 456 8.78 -2.52 -0.18
N ASP A 457 7.88 -2.93 -1.08
CA ASP A 457 6.44 -2.78 -0.89
C ASP A 457 5.95 -3.65 0.28
N ASP A 458 5.08 -3.07 1.08
CA ASP A 458 4.61 -3.60 2.36
C ASP A 458 3.24 -4.30 2.24
N THR A 459 2.83 -4.62 1.01
CA THR A 459 1.54 -5.24 0.65
C THR A 459 1.33 -6.63 1.24
N GLN A 460 2.40 -7.31 1.65
CA GLN A 460 2.34 -8.66 2.23
C GLN A 460 2.10 -8.71 3.76
N ARG A 461 1.94 -7.56 4.43
CA ARG A 461 1.71 -7.59 5.88
C ARG A 461 0.34 -8.16 6.25
N GLU A 462 0.34 -9.04 7.25
CA GLU A 462 -0.85 -9.71 7.77
C GLU A 462 -1.89 -8.74 8.34
N ASP A 463 -1.48 -7.61 8.94
CA ASP A 463 -2.41 -6.61 9.50
C ASP A 463 -3.30 -5.96 8.45
N LYS A 464 -2.83 -5.80 7.20
CA LYS A 464 -3.61 -5.22 6.12
C LYS A 464 -4.83 -6.08 5.78
N MET A 465 -4.64 -7.40 5.73
CA MET A 465 -5.72 -8.34 5.50
C MET A 465 -6.71 -8.36 6.68
N LEU A 466 -6.22 -8.27 7.91
CA LEU A 466 -7.10 -8.16 9.07
C LEU A 466 -7.89 -6.85 9.10
N LYS A 467 -7.31 -5.75 8.63
CA LYS A 467 -8.04 -4.48 8.46
C LYS A 467 -9.20 -4.65 7.47
N TYR A 468 -9.02 -5.43 6.41
CA TYR A 468 -10.12 -5.77 5.50
C TYR A 468 -11.19 -6.62 6.20
N ILE A 469 -10.80 -7.72 6.84
CA ILE A 469 -11.72 -8.60 7.57
C ILE A 469 -12.49 -7.81 8.63
N GLY A 470 -11.79 -6.97 9.39
CA GLY A 470 -12.38 -6.12 10.42
C GLY A 470 -13.32 -5.08 9.86
N ASN A 471 -12.96 -4.43 8.74
CA ASN A 471 -13.83 -3.48 8.05
C ASN A 471 -15.12 -4.15 7.57
N VAL A 472 -15.03 -5.31 6.90
CA VAL A 472 -16.23 -6.03 6.44
C VAL A 472 -17.06 -6.54 7.62
N THR A 473 -16.43 -6.95 8.72
CA THR A 473 -17.12 -7.39 9.94
C THR A 473 -17.93 -6.27 10.60
N VAL A 474 -17.38 -5.04 10.65
CA VAL A 474 -18.03 -3.88 11.29
C VAL A 474 -19.01 -3.19 10.34
N ASN A 475 -18.58 -2.92 9.10
CA ASN A 475 -19.27 -2.05 8.16
C ASN A 475 -20.04 -2.80 7.06
N GLY A 476 -19.93 -4.12 6.98
CA GLY A 476 -20.48 -4.92 5.88
C GLY A 476 -19.69 -4.78 4.57
N PHE A 477 -20.21 -5.39 3.52
CA PHE A 477 -19.68 -5.28 2.16
C PHE A 477 -20.50 -4.26 1.36
N ALA A 478 -19.83 -3.49 0.50
CA ALA A 478 -20.47 -2.42 -0.26
C ALA A 478 -21.65 -2.95 -1.11
N ASP A 479 -22.74 -2.16 -1.16
CA ASP A 479 -23.97 -2.45 -1.92
C ASP A 479 -24.69 -3.76 -1.53
N VAL A 480 -24.37 -4.33 -0.36
CA VAL A 480 -25.06 -5.49 0.22
C VAL A 480 -25.69 -5.10 1.55
N ALA A 481 -26.93 -5.54 1.78
CA ALA A 481 -27.60 -5.32 3.05
C ALA A 481 -26.79 -5.94 4.20
N GLN A 482 -26.48 -5.15 5.23
CA GLN A 482 -25.68 -5.62 6.35
C GLN A 482 -26.42 -6.73 7.11
N HIS A 483 -25.75 -7.86 7.30
CA HIS A 483 -26.22 -8.96 8.14
C HIS A 483 -25.03 -9.71 8.76
N SER A 484 -25.29 -10.49 9.81
CA SER A 484 -24.26 -11.37 10.38
C SER A 484 -23.85 -12.46 9.38
N LYS A 485 -22.56 -12.82 9.33
CA LYS A 485 -22.05 -13.90 8.48
C LYS A 485 -22.83 -15.20 8.69
N LYS A 486 -23.39 -15.74 7.62
CA LYS A 486 -24.14 -17.01 7.64
C LYS A 486 -23.20 -18.18 7.92
N TYR A 487 -23.69 -19.21 8.60
CA TYR A 487 -22.94 -20.46 8.72
C TYR A 487 -23.15 -21.27 7.45
N TYR A 488 -22.04 -21.72 6.86
CA TYR A 488 -22.05 -22.59 5.71
C TYR A 488 -21.37 -23.91 6.11
N PRO A 489 -21.93 -25.07 5.73
CA PRO A 489 -21.20 -26.32 5.85
C PRO A 489 -19.96 -26.28 4.95
N ASP A 490 -18.89 -26.95 5.37
CA ASP A 490 -17.70 -27.10 4.53
C ASP A 490 -18.08 -27.86 3.25
N VAL A 491 -17.57 -27.39 2.12
CA VAL A 491 -17.77 -28.08 0.84
C VAL A 491 -16.83 -29.29 0.80
N GLU A 492 -17.39 -30.47 1.09
CA GLU A 492 -16.68 -31.74 0.93
C GLU A 492 -16.50 -32.05 -0.56
N PHE A 493 -15.33 -31.72 -1.10
CA PHE A 493 -14.95 -32.07 -2.46
C PHE A 493 -13.59 -32.77 -2.46
N GLN A 494 -13.55 -33.96 -3.05
CA GLN A 494 -12.34 -34.75 -3.22
C GLN A 494 -12.09 -34.94 -4.72
N ASP A 495 -10.86 -34.66 -5.15
CA ASP A 495 -10.40 -34.87 -6.52
C ASP A 495 -10.03 -36.35 -6.71
N ASP A 496 -11.07 -37.20 -6.76
CA ASP A 496 -10.95 -38.65 -6.94
C ASP A 496 -11.03 -39.07 -8.43
N PHE A 497 -10.86 -38.11 -9.35
CA PHE A 497 -10.91 -38.38 -10.78
C PHE A 497 -9.60 -38.98 -11.28
N GLU A 498 -9.72 -39.99 -12.13
CA GLU A 498 -8.58 -40.58 -12.81
C GLU A 498 -7.86 -39.53 -13.67
N PRO A 499 -6.52 -39.55 -13.75
CA PRO A 499 -5.79 -38.73 -14.71
C PRO A 499 -6.29 -38.96 -16.14
N ILE A 500 -6.28 -37.91 -16.97
CA ILE A 500 -6.67 -38.04 -18.39
C ILE A 500 -5.77 -39.08 -19.05
N ALA A 501 -6.38 -40.15 -19.57
CA ALA A 501 -5.67 -41.21 -20.24
C ALA A 501 -4.90 -40.67 -21.48
N PRO A 502 -3.69 -41.18 -21.78
CA PRO A 502 -2.86 -40.64 -22.87
C PRO A 502 -3.49 -40.72 -24.28
N ASP A 503 -4.46 -41.60 -24.47
CA ASP A 503 -5.20 -41.83 -25.71
C ASP A 503 -6.41 -40.89 -25.89
N ILE A 504 -6.86 -40.22 -24.83
CA ILE A 504 -7.87 -39.17 -24.92
C ILE A 504 -7.22 -37.92 -25.52
N VAL A 505 -7.67 -37.53 -26.71
CA VAL A 505 -7.24 -36.31 -27.42
C VAL A 505 -8.27 -35.22 -27.14
N THR A 506 -7.86 -34.14 -26.48
CA THR A 506 -8.73 -32.99 -26.21
C THR A 506 -8.69 -31.98 -27.36
N ALA A 507 -9.68 -31.08 -27.42
CA ALA A 507 -9.69 -29.98 -28.39
C ALA A 507 -8.42 -29.10 -28.28
N LYS A 508 -7.88 -28.95 -27.07
CA LYS A 508 -6.63 -28.22 -26.82
C LYS A 508 -5.43 -28.93 -27.42
N ASP A 509 -5.34 -30.25 -27.27
CA ASP A 509 -4.25 -31.03 -27.88
C ASP A 509 -4.29 -30.94 -29.42
N VAL A 510 -5.50 -30.92 -30.00
CA VAL A 510 -5.68 -30.73 -31.45
C VAL A 510 -5.21 -29.35 -31.90
N LEU A 511 -5.60 -28.28 -31.19
CA LEU A 511 -5.14 -26.92 -31.50
C LEU A 511 -3.61 -26.84 -31.43
N ASP A 512 -3.00 -27.38 -30.38
CA ASP A 512 -1.56 -27.27 -30.16
C ASP A 512 -0.75 -28.12 -31.15
N SER A 513 -1.27 -29.27 -31.58
CA SER A 513 -0.56 -30.19 -32.49
C SER A 513 -0.85 -29.98 -33.97
N LYS A 514 -2.08 -29.57 -34.32
CA LYS A 514 -2.56 -29.46 -35.71
C LYS A 514 -3.00 -28.04 -36.10
N GLY A 515 -2.94 -27.08 -35.18
CA GLY A 515 -3.36 -25.70 -35.42
C GLY A 515 -4.87 -25.55 -35.61
N VAL A 516 -5.28 -24.32 -35.90
CA VAL A 516 -6.70 -23.94 -36.05
C VAL A 516 -7.40 -24.73 -37.16
N SER A 517 -6.79 -24.87 -38.35
CA SER A 517 -7.39 -25.63 -39.45
C SER A 517 -7.55 -27.12 -39.10
N GLY A 518 -6.60 -27.70 -38.37
CA GLY A 518 -6.71 -29.07 -37.88
C GLY A 518 -7.85 -29.24 -36.88
N LEU A 519 -8.08 -28.23 -36.03
CA LEU A 519 -9.21 -28.20 -35.10
C LEU A 519 -10.55 -28.06 -35.83
N GLN A 520 -10.64 -27.21 -36.87
CA GLN A 520 -11.85 -27.07 -37.68
C GLN A 520 -12.25 -28.39 -38.33
N SER A 521 -11.31 -29.09 -38.99
CA SER A 521 -11.57 -30.41 -39.55
C SER A 521 -12.00 -31.39 -38.46
N TRP A 522 -11.29 -31.40 -37.33
CA TRP A 522 -11.62 -32.29 -36.21
C TRP A 522 -13.03 -32.04 -35.66
N LEU A 523 -13.45 -30.78 -35.54
CA LEU A 523 -14.81 -30.40 -35.11
C LEU A 523 -15.87 -30.91 -36.09
N LEU A 524 -15.67 -30.69 -37.40
CA LEU A 524 -16.60 -31.13 -38.44
C LEU A 524 -16.69 -32.67 -38.55
N ASP A 525 -15.63 -33.38 -38.15
CA ASP A 525 -15.58 -34.85 -38.11
C ASP A 525 -16.26 -35.43 -36.86
N GLN A 526 -16.57 -34.62 -35.83
CA GLN A 526 -17.24 -35.13 -34.63
C GLN A 526 -18.69 -35.51 -34.93
N LYS A 527 -19.07 -36.75 -34.57
CA LYS A 527 -20.47 -37.19 -34.67
C LYS A 527 -21.32 -36.54 -33.56
N GLN A 528 -20.80 -36.58 -32.34
CA GLN A 528 -21.43 -36.07 -31.14
C GLN A 528 -21.37 -34.54 -31.12
N VAL A 529 -22.40 -33.90 -30.56
CA VAL A 529 -22.33 -32.47 -30.25
C VAL A 529 -21.32 -32.26 -29.11
N LEU A 530 -20.43 -31.28 -29.28
CA LEU A 530 -19.50 -30.89 -28.21
C LEU A 530 -20.09 -29.81 -27.31
N LEU A 531 -19.53 -29.67 -26.12
CA LEU A 531 -20.03 -28.77 -25.09
C LEU A 531 -18.95 -27.75 -24.69
N THR A 532 -19.36 -26.49 -24.57
CA THR A 532 -18.59 -25.45 -23.89
C THR A 532 -19.21 -25.18 -22.52
N ASP A 533 -18.41 -25.26 -21.46
CA ASP A 533 -18.89 -24.96 -20.10
C ASP A 533 -18.74 -23.46 -19.79
N THR A 534 -19.87 -22.77 -19.51
CA THR A 534 -19.92 -21.34 -19.19
C THR A 534 -19.94 -21.04 -17.69
N THR A 535 -19.80 -22.05 -16.84
CA THR A 535 -19.93 -21.95 -15.38
C THR A 535 -19.01 -20.89 -14.78
N MET A 536 -17.79 -20.74 -15.29
CA MET A 536 -16.78 -19.80 -14.79
C MET A 536 -16.87 -18.39 -15.42
N ARG A 537 -17.83 -18.13 -16.32
CA ARG A 537 -18.04 -16.81 -16.95
C ARG A 537 -19.51 -16.40 -17.00
N ASP A 538 -20.27 -16.92 -17.95
CA ASP A 538 -21.61 -16.39 -18.22
C ASP A 538 -22.66 -16.79 -17.19
N ALA A 539 -22.52 -17.98 -16.62
CA ALA A 539 -23.47 -18.49 -15.63
C ALA A 539 -23.54 -17.58 -14.41
N HIS A 540 -22.40 -17.29 -13.78
CA HIS A 540 -22.35 -16.40 -12.62
C HIS A 540 -22.56 -14.93 -12.98
N GLN A 541 -22.19 -14.51 -14.19
CA GLN A 541 -22.54 -13.20 -14.72
C GLN A 541 -24.07 -13.01 -14.76
N SER A 542 -24.81 -14.06 -15.10
CA SER A 542 -26.27 -14.03 -15.24
C SER A 542 -27.03 -14.24 -13.92
N LEU A 543 -26.49 -15.06 -13.02
CA LEU A 543 -27.19 -15.49 -11.80
C LEU A 543 -26.87 -14.62 -10.57
N PHE A 544 -25.63 -14.15 -10.44
CA PHE A 544 -25.17 -13.40 -9.26
C PHE A 544 -24.11 -12.34 -9.59
N ALA A 545 -24.44 -11.51 -10.58
CA ALA A 545 -23.72 -10.27 -10.90
C ALA A 545 -22.20 -10.44 -11.11
N THR A 546 -21.78 -11.54 -11.70
CA THR A 546 -20.37 -11.82 -12.03
C THR A 546 -19.45 -11.94 -10.80
N ARG A 547 -20.01 -12.23 -9.62
CA ARG A 547 -19.26 -12.16 -8.36
C ARG A 547 -18.42 -13.40 -8.06
N MET A 548 -18.45 -14.46 -8.89
CA MET A 548 -17.64 -15.65 -8.64
C MET A 548 -16.15 -15.32 -8.59
N ARG A 549 -15.50 -15.73 -7.50
CA ARG A 549 -14.11 -15.41 -7.17
C ARG A 549 -13.15 -16.47 -7.71
N THR A 550 -11.91 -16.06 -7.96
CA THR A 550 -10.83 -16.94 -8.43
C THR A 550 -10.60 -18.13 -7.48
N LYS A 551 -10.71 -17.90 -6.17
CA LYS A 551 -10.56 -18.92 -5.13
C LYS A 551 -11.46 -20.14 -5.36
N ASP A 552 -12.73 -19.91 -5.65
CA ASP A 552 -13.72 -20.98 -5.82
C ASP A 552 -13.60 -21.64 -7.20
N MET A 553 -13.10 -20.92 -8.21
CA MET A 553 -12.81 -21.50 -9.52
C MET A 553 -11.62 -22.46 -9.45
N LEU A 554 -10.53 -22.04 -8.80
CA LEU A 554 -9.29 -22.83 -8.73
C LEU A 554 -9.42 -24.11 -7.94
N ALA A 555 -10.24 -24.12 -6.90
CA ALA A 555 -10.42 -25.29 -6.04
C ALA A 555 -10.99 -26.52 -6.80
N VAL A 556 -11.66 -26.30 -7.93
CA VAL A 556 -12.24 -27.38 -8.75
C VAL A 556 -11.61 -27.48 -10.15
N ALA A 557 -10.85 -26.49 -10.61
CA ALA A 557 -10.35 -26.40 -11.99
C ALA A 557 -9.60 -27.65 -12.48
N ALA A 558 -8.61 -28.13 -11.72
CA ALA A 558 -7.83 -29.32 -12.10
C ALA A 558 -8.71 -30.59 -12.18
N ALA A 559 -9.64 -30.73 -11.23
CA ALA A 559 -10.59 -31.82 -11.18
C ALA A 559 -11.59 -31.75 -12.35
N SER A 560 -12.11 -30.56 -12.69
CA SER A 560 -12.98 -30.35 -13.85
C SER A 560 -12.34 -30.80 -15.15
N GLN A 561 -11.05 -30.51 -15.37
CA GLN A 561 -10.34 -30.98 -16.56
C GLN A 561 -10.26 -32.51 -16.62
N LYS A 562 -9.94 -33.18 -15.50
CA LYS A 562 -9.87 -34.65 -15.45
C LYS A 562 -11.24 -35.30 -15.63
N ALA A 563 -12.25 -34.70 -15.03
CA ALA A 563 -13.64 -35.17 -15.03
C ALA A 563 -14.26 -35.10 -16.43
N MET A 564 -13.95 -34.05 -17.19
CA MET A 564 -14.63 -33.69 -18.43
C MET A 564 -13.63 -33.31 -19.56
N PRO A 565 -12.68 -34.18 -19.93
CA PRO A 565 -11.67 -33.86 -20.96
C PRO A 565 -12.26 -33.69 -22.37
N GLN A 566 -13.51 -34.12 -22.60
CA GLN A 566 -14.20 -34.06 -23.89
C GLN A 566 -14.87 -32.70 -24.17
N LEU A 567 -14.86 -31.77 -23.21
CA LEU A 567 -15.35 -30.41 -23.45
C LEU A 567 -14.60 -29.78 -24.62
N PHE A 568 -15.32 -29.04 -25.46
CA PHE A 568 -14.69 -28.20 -26.47
C PHE A 568 -13.86 -27.12 -25.78
N SER A 569 -14.49 -26.33 -24.91
CA SER A 569 -13.82 -25.26 -24.16
C SER A 569 -14.46 -25.01 -22.80
N TYR A 570 -13.72 -24.33 -21.94
CA TYR A 570 -14.28 -23.62 -20.79
C TYR A 570 -14.34 -22.13 -21.12
N GLU A 571 -15.53 -21.54 -21.05
CA GLU A 571 -15.67 -20.10 -21.08
C GLU A 571 -15.45 -19.54 -19.68
N MET A 572 -14.31 -18.87 -19.50
CA MET A 572 -13.79 -18.51 -18.17
C MET A 572 -13.30 -17.06 -18.09
N TRP A 573 -13.42 -16.29 -19.18
CA TRP A 573 -12.88 -14.93 -19.28
C TRP A 573 -13.66 -14.01 -20.21
N GLY A 574 -13.36 -12.71 -20.15
CA GLY A 574 -14.06 -11.70 -20.94
C GLY A 574 -15.47 -11.41 -20.42
N GLY A 575 -16.28 -10.76 -21.24
CA GLY A 575 -17.54 -10.19 -20.76
C GLY A 575 -17.31 -9.22 -19.59
N ALA A 576 -18.11 -9.34 -18.53
CA ALA A 576 -17.99 -8.45 -17.36
C ALA A 576 -16.88 -8.87 -16.38
N THR A 577 -16.28 -10.05 -16.53
CA THR A 577 -15.37 -10.62 -15.52
C THR A 577 -14.11 -9.78 -15.32
N PHE A 578 -13.62 -9.10 -16.36
CA PHE A 578 -12.39 -8.29 -16.29
C PHE A 578 -12.54 -7.07 -15.38
N ASP A 579 -13.59 -6.25 -15.59
CA ASP A 579 -13.89 -5.09 -14.74
C ASP A 579 -14.30 -5.52 -13.34
N VAL A 580 -15.18 -6.52 -13.22
CA VAL A 580 -15.72 -6.94 -11.91
C VAL A 580 -14.64 -7.52 -11.00
N ALA A 581 -13.68 -8.26 -11.55
CA ALA A 581 -12.54 -8.79 -10.79
C ALA A 581 -11.77 -7.65 -10.10
N TYR A 582 -11.40 -6.60 -10.85
CA TYR A 582 -10.71 -5.45 -10.27
C TYR A 582 -11.61 -4.63 -9.35
N ARG A 583 -12.80 -4.24 -9.83
CA ARG A 583 -13.68 -3.25 -9.18
C ARG A 583 -14.30 -3.75 -7.90
N PHE A 584 -14.81 -4.99 -7.90
CA PHE A 584 -15.65 -5.50 -6.82
C PHE A 584 -15.01 -6.64 -6.05
N LEU A 585 -14.19 -7.45 -6.71
CA LEU A 585 -13.55 -8.61 -6.07
C LEU A 585 -12.13 -8.31 -5.58
N ASN A 586 -11.60 -7.13 -5.93
CA ASN A 586 -10.24 -6.69 -5.62
C ASN A 586 -9.18 -7.75 -5.96
N GLU A 587 -9.32 -8.38 -7.14
CA GLU A 587 -8.42 -9.41 -7.64
C GLU A 587 -8.09 -9.18 -9.12
N ASN A 588 -6.91 -9.65 -9.53
CA ASN A 588 -6.42 -9.42 -10.88
C ASN A 588 -6.94 -10.52 -11.84
N PRO A 589 -7.73 -10.17 -12.88
CA PRO A 589 -8.23 -11.14 -13.84
C PRO A 589 -7.11 -11.86 -14.61
N TRP A 590 -5.96 -11.22 -14.83
CA TRP A 590 -4.81 -11.85 -15.49
C TRP A 590 -4.20 -12.97 -14.65
N ASN A 591 -4.19 -12.81 -13.32
CA ASN A 591 -3.74 -13.86 -12.41
C ASN A 591 -4.72 -15.03 -12.43
N ARG A 592 -6.04 -14.74 -12.39
CA ARG A 592 -7.08 -15.77 -12.56
C ARG A 592 -6.85 -16.59 -13.84
N LEU A 593 -6.58 -15.94 -14.97
CA LEU A 593 -6.30 -16.62 -16.23
C LEU A 593 -5.07 -17.53 -16.14
N LYS A 594 -3.95 -17.02 -15.62
CA LYS A 594 -2.69 -17.79 -15.50
C LYS A 594 -2.83 -18.99 -14.56
N GLU A 595 -3.47 -18.80 -13.41
CA GLU A 595 -3.64 -19.84 -12.40
C GLU A 595 -4.59 -20.93 -12.90
N LEU A 596 -5.70 -20.55 -13.54
CA LEU A 596 -6.60 -21.51 -14.18
C LEU A 596 -5.90 -22.25 -15.32
N ARG A 597 -5.09 -21.56 -16.14
CA ARG A 597 -4.34 -22.18 -17.24
C ARG A 597 -3.35 -23.22 -16.73
N GLN A 598 -2.68 -22.92 -15.61
CA GLN A 598 -1.79 -23.88 -14.96
C GLN A 598 -2.55 -25.11 -14.44
N ALA A 599 -3.75 -24.92 -13.88
CA ALA A 599 -4.59 -26.01 -13.40
C ALA A 599 -5.24 -26.83 -14.53
N MET A 600 -5.51 -26.21 -15.68
CA MET A 600 -6.22 -26.79 -16.83
C MET A 600 -5.41 -26.65 -18.14
N PRO A 601 -4.23 -27.30 -18.25
CA PRO A 601 -3.35 -27.15 -19.41
C PRO A 601 -3.89 -27.76 -20.72
N ARG A 602 -4.81 -28.73 -20.65
CA ARG A 602 -5.35 -29.51 -21.78
C ARG A 602 -6.80 -29.17 -22.12
N THR A 603 -7.31 -28.02 -21.67
CA THR A 603 -8.66 -27.54 -22.01
C THR A 603 -8.57 -26.22 -22.79
N LEU A 604 -9.35 -26.04 -23.85
CA LEU A 604 -9.39 -24.73 -24.53
C LEU A 604 -10.01 -23.70 -23.59
N PHE A 605 -9.38 -22.53 -23.45
CA PHE A 605 -10.01 -21.41 -22.75
C PHE A 605 -10.64 -20.47 -23.75
N GLN A 606 -11.92 -20.19 -23.50
CA GLN A 606 -12.73 -19.31 -24.30
C GLN A 606 -13.00 -18.01 -23.55
N MET A 607 -12.96 -16.90 -24.28
CA MET A 607 -13.42 -15.62 -23.79
C MET A 607 -14.47 -14.97 -24.69
N LEU A 608 -15.38 -14.22 -24.08
CA LEU A 608 -16.25 -13.31 -24.80
C LEU A 608 -15.54 -11.97 -25.04
N PHE A 609 -15.41 -11.57 -26.30
CA PHE A 609 -14.65 -10.41 -26.73
C PHE A 609 -15.51 -9.51 -27.62
N ARG A 610 -15.66 -8.22 -27.26
CA ARG A 610 -16.39 -7.27 -28.12
C ARG A 610 -15.42 -6.66 -29.12
N GLY A 611 -15.71 -6.82 -30.42
CA GLY A 611 -14.76 -6.52 -31.50
C GLY A 611 -14.21 -5.10 -31.48
N SER A 612 -15.03 -4.12 -31.10
CA SER A 612 -14.64 -2.70 -31.10
C SER A 612 -13.81 -2.26 -29.90
N ASN A 613 -13.86 -3.02 -28.79
CA ASN A 613 -13.32 -2.53 -27.53
C ASN A 613 -12.89 -3.59 -26.50
N ALA A 614 -12.67 -4.82 -26.96
CA ALA A 614 -12.21 -5.93 -26.15
C ALA A 614 -13.15 -6.24 -24.97
N VAL A 615 -12.75 -5.79 -23.79
CA VAL A 615 -13.48 -5.96 -22.53
C VAL A 615 -13.87 -4.63 -21.90
N GLY A 616 -13.49 -3.49 -22.51
CA GLY A 616 -13.75 -2.14 -21.99
C GLY A 616 -15.08 -1.53 -22.45
N TYR A 617 -15.39 -0.30 -22.02
CA TYR A 617 -16.68 0.38 -22.31
C TYR A 617 -16.60 1.52 -23.35
N GLN A 618 -15.40 1.96 -23.72
CA GLN A 618 -15.19 3.01 -24.73
C GLN A 618 -14.87 2.40 -26.09
N ASN A 619 -14.65 3.21 -27.13
CA ASN A 619 -13.98 2.71 -28.35
C ASN A 619 -12.49 2.97 -28.23
N TYR A 620 -11.69 1.93 -28.43
CA TYR A 620 -10.23 2.03 -28.37
C TYR A 620 -9.65 1.99 -29.79
N PRO A 621 -8.48 2.60 -30.01
CA PRO A 621 -7.78 2.50 -31.29
C PRO A 621 -7.34 1.05 -31.56
N ASP A 622 -7.19 0.72 -32.84
CA ASP A 622 -6.89 -0.64 -33.31
C ASP A 622 -5.67 -1.27 -32.66
N ASN A 623 -4.64 -0.48 -32.33
CA ASN A 623 -3.44 -0.98 -31.69
C ASN A 623 -3.69 -1.46 -30.26
N VAL A 624 -4.60 -0.84 -29.50
CA VAL A 624 -4.99 -1.31 -28.15
C VAL A 624 -5.71 -2.65 -28.23
N ILE A 625 -6.65 -2.78 -29.17
CA ILE A 625 -7.41 -4.02 -29.37
C ILE A 625 -6.47 -5.17 -29.75
N ARG A 626 -5.57 -4.91 -30.70
CA ARG A 626 -4.59 -5.88 -31.17
C ARG A 626 -3.63 -6.32 -30.05
N GLU A 627 -3.05 -5.40 -29.30
CA GLU A 627 -2.13 -5.74 -28.21
C GLU A 627 -2.84 -6.50 -27.08
N PHE A 628 -4.09 -6.17 -26.77
CA PHE A 628 -4.87 -6.95 -25.81
C PHE A 628 -5.05 -8.40 -26.25
N ILE A 629 -5.40 -8.62 -27.53
CA ILE A 629 -5.57 -9.98 -28.09
C ILE A 629 -4.25 -10.76 -28.00
N LEU A 630 -3.13 -10.14 -28.37
CA LEU A 630 -1.81 -10.76 -28.29
C LEU A 630 -1.45 -11.19 -26.87
N GLU A 631 -1.64 -10.29 -25.89
CA GLU A 631 -1.32 -10.59 -24.49
C GLU A 631 -2.30 -11.60 -23.87
N ALA A 632 -3.59 -11.58 -24.25
CA ALA A 632 -4.58 -12.57 -23.83
C ALA A 632 -4.26 -13.97 -24.40
N ALA A 633 -3.90 -14.06 -25.69
CA ALA A 633 -3.51 -15.30 -26.35
C ALA A 633 -2.25 -15.89 -25.70
N LYS A 634 -1.25 -15.04 -25.43
CA LYS A 634 -0.01 -15.40 -24.73
C LYS A 634 -0.26 -15.86 -23.29
N SER A 635 -1.22 -15.23 -22.60
CA SER A 635 -1.58 -15.58 -21.22
C SER A 635 -2.41 -16.86 -21.10
N GLY A 636 -2.98 -17.34 -22.22
CA GLY A 636 -3.61 -18.66 -22.29
C GLY A 636 -5.03 -18.69 -22.82
N ILE A 637 -5.57 -17.61 -23.42
CA ILE A 637 -6.83 -17.70 -24.17
C ILE A 637 -6.58 -18.44 -25.50
N ASP A 638 -7.48 -19.36 -25.84
CA ASP A 638 -7.41 -20.14 -27.08
C ASP A 638 -8.53 -19.82 -28.07
N VAL A 639 -9.74 -19.50 -27.56
CA VAL A 639 -10.93 -19.16 -28.36
C VAL A 639 -11.38 -17.75 -28.03
N PHE A 640 -11.43 -16.90 -29.04
CA PHE A 640 -11.98 -15.55 -28.93
C PHE A 640 -13.34 -15.51 -29.62
N ARG A 641 -14.42 -15.48 -28.82
CA ARG A 641 -15.77 -15.24 -29.34
C ARG A 641 -15.97 -13.75 -29.57
N ILE A 642 -15.78 -13.32 -30.81
CA ILE A 642 -15.78 -11.92 -31.24
C ILE A 642 -17.19 -11.54 -31.69
N PHE A 643 -17.82 -10.60 -30.99
CA PHE A 643 -19.14 -10.07 -31.34
C PHE A 643 -19.15 -8.55 -31.46
N ASP A 644 -20.15 -8.03 -32.17
CA ASP A 644 -20.51 -6.61 -32.18
C ASP A 644 -21.96 -6.45 -31.71
N SER A 645 -22.25 -5.38 -30.97
CA SER A 645 -23.57 -5.18 -30.37
C SER A 645 -24.70 -4.90 -31.38
N LEU A 646 -24.36 -4.67 -32.64
CA LEU A 646 -25.26 -4.35 -33.75
C LEU A 646 -25.05 -5.29 -34.95
N ASN A 647 -24.31 -6.40 -34.78
CA ASN A 647 -23.85 -7.29 -35.85
C ASN A 647 -23.11 -6.57 -36.99
N TRP A 648 -22.38 -5.50 -36.68
CA TRP A 648 -21.68 -4.70 -37.67
C TRP A 648 -20.26 -5.20 -37.91
N ILE A 649 -20.08 -5.92 -39.04
CA ILE A 649 -18.83 -6.60 -39.42
C ILE A 649 -17.56 -5.73 -39.33
N PRO A 650 -17.55 -4.44 -39.75
CA PRO A 650 -16.36 -3.60 -39.66
C PRO A 650 -15.76 -3.49 -38.25
N GLN A 651 -16.56 -3.63 -37.20
CA GLN A 651 -16.06 -3.63 -35.82
C GLN A 651 -15.39 -4.94 -35.40
N MET A 652 -15.65 -6.03 -36.12
CA MET A 652 -15.12 -7.35 -35.82
C MET A 652 -13.89 -7.71 -36.66
N GLU A 653 -13.80 -7.21 -37.90
CA GLU A 653 -12.74 -7.57 -38.87
C GLU A 653 -11.32 -7.47 -38.30
N LYS A 654 -10.99 -6.34 -37.64
CA LYS A 654 -9.65 -6.12 -37.08
C LYS A 654 -9.32 -7.09 -35.96
N SER A 655 -10.30 -7.40 -35.12
CA SER A 655 -10.16 -8.35 -34.02
C SER A 655 -10.03 -9.78 -34.54
N ILE A 656 -10.79 -10.15 -35.57
CA ILE A 656 -10.67 -11.46 -36.24
C ILE A 656 -9.25 -11.60 -36.80
N GLN A 657 -8.76 -10.60 -37.54
CA GLN A 657 -7.40 -10.59 -38.09
C GLN A 657 -6.33 -10.72 -36.99
N ALA A 658 -6.44 -9.92 -35.93
CA ALA A 658 -5.49 -9.97 -34.81
C ALA A 658 -5.47 -11.33 -34.11
N VAL A 659 -6.61 -11.99 -33.92
CA VAL A 659 -6.66 -13.35 -33.34
C VAL A 659 -5.96 -14.34 -34.27
N LYS A 660 -6.18 -14.25 -35.58
CA LYS A 660 -5.51 -15.12 -36.55
C LYS A 660 -3.99 -14.96 -36.56
N GLU A 661 -3.48 -13.75 -36.36
CA GLU A 661 -2.04 -13.48 -36.21
C GLU A 661 -1.43 -14.26 -35.03
N THR A 662 -2.23 -14.59 -34.00
CA THR A 662 -1.77 -15.32 -32.81
C THR A 662 -1.79 -16.85 -32.97
N GLY A 663 -2.38 -17.37 -34.05
CA GLY A 663 -2.64 -18.80 -34.22
C GLY A 663 -3.74 -19.36 -33.29
N LYS A 664 -4.57 -18.48 -32.70
CA LYS A 664 -5.74 -18.83 -31.89
C LYS A 664 -7.02 -18.79 -32.73
N ILE A 665 -8.13 -19.21 -32.14
CA ILE A 665 -9.40 -19.44 -32.86
C ILE A 665 -10.24 -18.17 -32.81
N ALA A 666 -10.56 -17.62 -33.99
CA ALA A 666 -11.47 -16.50 -34.15
C ALA A 666 -12.90 -17.02 -34.37
N GLU A 667 -13.72 -17.00 -33.32
CA GLU A 667 -15.13 -17.36 -33.39
C GLU A 667 -15.97 -16.09 -33.63
N ALA A 668 -16.39 -15.86 -34.88
CA ALA A 668 -17.12 -14.66 -35.27
C ALA A 668 -18.61 -14.82 -34.97
N THR A 669 -19.22 -13.82 -34.34
CA THR A 669 -20.52 -13.98 -33.68
C THR A 669 -21.64 -13.21 -34.37
N ILE A 670 -22.76 -13.89 -34.52
CA ILE A 670 -24.06 -13.36 -34.90
C ILE A 670 -24.91 -13.25 -33.63
N CYS A 671 -25.26 -12.03 -33.21
CA CYS A 671 -26.26 -11.85 -32.16
C CYS A 671 -27.65 -12.09 -32.73
N TYR A 672 -28.43 -12.99 -32.12
CA TYR A 672 -29.78 -13.31 -32.55
C TYR A 672 -30.81 -12.38 -31.87
N THR A 673 -31.75 -11.85 -32.65
CA THR A 673 -32.88 -11.05 -32.18
C THR A 673 -34.10 -11.28 -33.07
N GLY A 674 -35.29 -10.90 -32.60
CA GLY A 674 -36.53 -11.10 -33.37
C GLY A 674 -36.98 -12.56 -33.38
N ASP A 675 -37.69 -12.94 -34.43
CA ASP A 675 -38.18 -14.31 -34.65
C ASP A 675 -38.24 -14.57 -36.16
N ILE A 676 -37.36 -15.44 -36.66
CA ILE A 676 -37.30 -15.78 -38.10
C ILE A 676 -38.56 -16.47 -38.61
N MET A 677 -39.40 -16.97 -37.70
CA MET A 677 -40.67 -17.62 -38.03
C MET A 677 -41.85 -16.63 -38.04
N ASP A 678 -41.65 -15.37 -37.64
CA ASP A 678 -42.71 -14.35 -37.63
C ASP A 678 -42.81 -13.63 -38.99
N PRO A 679 -43.88 -13.85 -39.77
CA PRO A 679 -44.05 -13.19 -41.06
C PRO A 679 -44.21 -11.66 -40.95
N ASN A 680 -44.53 -11.13 -39.77
CA ASN A 680 -44.73 -9.69 -39.55
C ASN A 680 -43.43 -8.95 -39.20
N ARG A 681 -42.32 -9.66 -38.96
CA ARG A 681 -41.05 -9.09 -38.53
C ARG A 681 -39.89 -9.51 -39.44
N GLN A 682 -39.91 -9.00 -40.67
CA GLN A 682 -39.00 -9.44 -41.75
C GLN A 682 -37.63 -8.76 -41.75
N LYS A 683 -37.31 -7.88 -40.78
CA LYS A 683 -36.01 -7.18 -40.72
C LYS A 683 -34.85 -8.15 -40.42
N TYR A 684 -35.10 -9.12 -39.54
CA TYR A 684 -34.14 -10.12 -39.08
C TYR A 684 -34.63 -11.51 -39.48
N ASP A 685 -34.80 -11.72 -40.79
CA ASP A 685 -35.27 -12.98 -41.36
C ASP A 685 -34.13 -14.00 -41.53
N LEU A 686 -34.46 -15.19 -42.03
CA LEU A 686 -33.50 -16.25 -42.28
C LEU A 686 -32.43 -15.85 -43.32
N ALA A 687 -32.80 -15.04 -44.31
CA ALA A 687 -31.88 -14.57 -45.35
C ALA A 687 -30.82 -13.62 -44.79
N TYR A 688 -31.21 -12.72 -43.88
CA TYR A 688 -30.29 -11.86 -43.14
C TYR A 688 -29.21 -12.66 -42.41
N TYR A 689 -29.62 -13.66 -41.61
CA TYR A 689 -28.66 -14.45 -40.84
C TYR A 689 -27.75 -15.30 -41.72
N ARG A 690 -28.30 -15.90 -42.79
CA ARG A 690 -27.52 -16.67 -43.77
C ARG A 690 -26.46 -15.80 -44.45
N GLN A 691 -26.83 -14.61 -44.91
CA GLN A 691 -25.89 -13.71 -45.58
C GLN A 691 -24.81 -13.20 -44.61
N LEU A 692 -25.20 -12.79 -43.41
CA LEU A 692 -24.27 -12.34 -42.39
C LEU A 692 -23.24 -13.44 -42.04
N ALA A 693 -23.67 -14.71 -41.93
CA ALA A 693 -22.77 -15.82 -41.68
C ALA A 693 -21.74 -16.03 -42.80
N LEU A 694 -22.17 -15.94 -44.07
CA LEU A 694 -21.29 -16.03 -45.23
C LEU A 694 -20.28 -14.86 -45.26
N ASP A 695 -20.75 -13.65 -44.95
CA ASP A 695 -19.90 -12.46 -44.90
C ASP A 695 -18.86 -12.60 -43.77
N LEU A 696 -19.24 -13.08 -42.59
CA LEU A 696 -18.32 -13.36 -41.49
C LEU A 696 -17.30 -14.44 -41.84
N GLN A 697 -17.72 -15.54 -42.48
CA GLN A 697 -16.79 -16.55 -42.99
C GLN A 697 -15.77 -15.93 -43.97
N SER A 698 -16.21 -15.00 -44.82
CA SER A 698 -15.33 -14.31 -45.78
C SER A 698 -14.27 -13.42 -45.12
N THR A 699 -14.52 -12.93 -43.89
CA THR A 699 -13.50 -12.21 -43.09
C THR A 699 -12.40 -13.13 -42.54
N GLY A 700 -12.57 -14.45 -42.72
CA GLY A 700 -11.64 -15.47 -42.27
C GLY A 700 -11.95 -16.04 -40.88
N ALA A 701 -13.17 -15.89 -40.38
CA ALA A 701 -13.62 -16.54 -39.15
C ALA A 701 -13.36 -18.05 -39.18
N ASP A 702 -12.99 -18.62 -38.04
CA ASP A 702 -12.69 -20.05 -37.92
C ASP A 702 -13.93 -20.86 -37.49
N ILE A 703 -14.83 -20.22 -36.74
CA ILE A 703 -16.12 -20.76 -36.27
C ILE A 703 -17.16 -19.63 -36.36
N ILE A 704 -18.41 -19.95 -36.69
CA ILE A 704 -19.53 -19.01 -36.57
C ILE A 704 -20.29 -19.28 -35.28
N ALA A 705 -20.39 -18.27 -34.41
CA ALA A 705 -21.23 -18.33 -33.23
C ALA A 705 -22.61 -17.73 -33.49
N ILE A 706 -23.65 -18.40 -33.02
CA ILE A 706 -24.99 -17.82 -32.85
C ILE A 706 -25.13 -17.47 -31.38
N LYS A 707 -25.13 -16.18 -31.05
CA LYS A 707 -25.32 -15.67 -29.70
C LYS A 707 -26.75 -15.18 -29.51
N ASP A 708 -27.60 -16.05 -28.99
CA ASP A 708 -28.92 -15.70 -28.49
C ASP A 708 -28.83 -15.22 -27.03
N MET A 709 -28.43 -13.96 -26.85
CA MET A 709 -28.15 -13.34 -25.55
C MET A 709 -29.38 -13.16 -24.64
N ALA A 710 -30.59 -13.31 -25.18
CA ALA A 710 -31.84 -13.13 -24.43
C ALA A 710 -32.58 -14.46 -24.20
N GLY A 711 -32.28 -15.51 -24.96
CA GLY A 711 -33.03 -16.77 -24.90
C GLY A 711 -34.32 -16.71 -25.72
N VAL A 712 -34.31 -15.95 -26.83
CA VAL A 712 -35.48 -15.71 -27.69
C VAL A 712 -35.54 -16.66 -28.88
N LEU A 713 -34.47 -17.42 -29.16
CA LEU A 713 -34.45 -18.43 -30.22
C LEU A 713 -35.32 -19.62 -29.81
N LYS A 714 -36.48 -19.73 -30.44
CA LYS A 714 -37.44 -20.82 -30.22
C LYS A 714 -36.93 -22.14 -30.84
N PRO A 715 -37.41 -23.30 -30.37
CA PRO A 715 -36.88 -24.60 -30.82
C PRO A 715 -36.93 -24.84 -32.33
N GLU A 716 -38.06 -24.60 -32.99
CA GLU A 716 -38.15 -24.79 -34.45
C GLU A 716 -37.39 -23.70 -35.23
N ALA A 717 -37.31 -22.48 -34.70
CA ALA A 717 -36.44 -21.45 -35.26
C ALA A 717 -34.97 -21.85 -35.17
N ALA A 718 -34.56 -22.53 -34.10
CA ALA A 718 -33.20 -23.05 -33.94
C ALA A 718 -32.88 -24.12 -34.97
N TYR A 719 -33.82 -25.05 -35.21
CA TYR A 719 -33.68 -26.07 -36.24
C TYR A 719 -33.47 -25.43 -37.63
N GLU A 720 -34.40 -24.56 -38.05
CA GLU A 720 -34.36 -23.91 -39.36
C GLU A 720 -33.10 -23.04 -39.55
N LEU A 721 -32.74 -22.25 -38.53
CA LEU A 721 -31.55 -21.42 -38.57
C LEU A 721 -30.28 -22.25 -38.69
N VAL A 722 -30.09 -23.25 -37.82
CA VAL A 722 -28.88 -24.07 -37.81
C VAL A 722 -28.77 -24.88 -39.09
N SER A 723 -29.85 -25.53 -39.56
CA SER A 723 -29.82 -26.27 -40.82
C SER A 723 -29.42 -25.37 -41.99
N THR A 724 -30.00 -24.17 -42.07
CA THR A 724 -29.67 -23.20 -43.12
C THR A 724 -28.21 -22.75 -43.08
N LEU A 725 -27.66 -22.53 -41.88
CA LEU A 725 -26.25 -22.16 -41.73
C LEU A 725 -25.31 -23.32 -42.04
N LYS A 726 -25.63 -24.54 -41.60
CA LYS A 726 -24.84 -25.74 -41.90
C LYS A 726 -24.82 -26.07 -43.39
N ASP A 727 -25.91 -25.81 -44.11
CA ASP A 727 -25.96 -25.95 -45.57
C ASP A 727 -25.14 -24.88 -46.31
N ALA A 728 -24.97 -23.69 -45.71
CA ALA A 728 -24.30 -22.55 -46.34
C ALA A 728 -22.80 -22.46 -46.02
N LEU A 729 -22.38 -22.88 -44.82
CA LEU A 729 -21.03 -22.68 -44.29
C LEU A 729 -20.14 -23.91 -44.49
N THR A 730 -18.83 -23.66 -44.56
CA THR A 730 -17.81 -24.72 -44.60
C THR A 730 -17.03 -24.83 -43.29
N ILE A 731 -17.40 -24.03 -42.28
CA ILE A 731 -16.77 -23.97 -40.96
C ILE A 731 -17.80 -24.33 -39.87
N PRO A 732 -17.36 -24.74 -38.66
CA PRO A 732 -18.26 -25.12 -37.58
C PRO A 732 -19.20 -23.99 -37.11
N VAL A 733 -20.35 -24.38 -36.57
CA VAL A 733 -21.37 -23.52 -35.95
C VAL A 733 -21.45 -23.83 -34.46
N HIS A 734 -21.30 -22.77 -33.65
CA HIS A 734 -21.37 -22.80 -32.19
C HIS A 734 -22.62 -22.06 -31.71
N LEU A 735 -23.56 -22.74 -31.07
CA LEU A 735 -24.78 -22.11 -30.56
C LEU A 735 -24.67 -21.77 -29.07
N HIS A 736 -25.02 -20.54 -28.74
CA HIS A 736 -25.13 -20.02 -27.40
C HIS A 736 -26.55 -19.47 -27.18
N THR A 737 -27.23 -19.96 -26.14
CA THR A 737 -28.52 -19.38 -25.68
C THR A 737 -28.58 -19.27 -24.16
N HIS A 738 -29.59 -18.56 -23.66
CA HIS A 738 -29.96 -18.51 -22.26
C HIS A 738 -31.29 -19.27 -22.05
N ASP A 739 -31.46 -19.88 -20.90
CA ASP A 739 -32.66 -20.65 -20.56
C ASP A 739 -33.75 -19.80 -19.90
N THR A 740 -33.77 -18.49 -20.19
CA THR A 740 -34.64 -17.51 -19.50
C THR A 740 -36.10 -17.87 -19.68
N THR A 741 -36.45 -18.40 -20.84
CA THR A 741 -37.81 -18.78 -21.23
C THR A 741 -38.16 -20.22 -20.82
N GLY A 742 -37.21 -20.99 -20.29
CA GLY A 742 -37.35 -22.41 -19.97
C GLY A 742 -37.34 -23.34 -21.18
N ASN A 743 -37.09 -22.82 -22.38
CA ASN A 743 -37.05 -23.59 -23.63
C ASN A 743 -35.63 -23.93 -24.09
N GLY A 744 -34.59 -23.53 -23.36
CA GLY A 744 -33.21 -23.60 -23.82
C GLY A 744 -32.72 -25.03 -24.10
N ILE A 745 -33.07 -25.99 -23.26
CA ILE A 745 -32.77 -27.43 -23.50
C ILE A 745 -33.43 -27.91 -24.80
N PHE A 746 -34.70 -27.55 -25.03
CA PHE A 746 -35.40 -27.98 -26.23
C PHE A 746 -34.86 -27.29 -27.49
N THR A 747 -34.51 -26.00 -27.39
CA THR A 747 -33.79 -25.26 -28.42
C THR A 747 -32.46 -25.93 -28.79
N TYR A 748 -31.68 -26.38 -27.80
CA TYR A 748 -30.46 -27.13 -28.07
C TYR A 748 -30.72 -28.50 -28.69
N ALA A 749 -31.70 -29.26 -28.21
CA ALA A 749 -32.03 -30.55 -28.81
C ALA A 749 -32.40 -30.40 -30.30
N ARG A 750 -33.20 -29.39 -30.66
CA ARG A 750 -33.55 -29.10 -32.05
C ARG A 750 -32.36 -28.58 -32.88
N ALA A 751 -31.47 -27.79 -32.30
CA ALA A 751 -30.21 -27.40 -32.95
C ALA A 751 -29.27 -28.60 -33.19
N VAL A 752 -29.26 -29.57 -32.27
CA VAL A 752 -28.50 -30.83 -32.41
C VAL A 752 -29.05 -31.66 -33.56
N ASP A 753 -30.37 -31.79 -33.67
CA ASP A 753 -31.01 -32.46 -34.82
C ASP A 753 -30.64 -31.77 -36.15
N ALA A 754 -30.48 -30.45 -36.13
CA ALA A 754 -30.12 -29.63 -37.30
C ALA A 754 -28.63 -29.64 -37.66
N GLY A 755 -27.77 -30.28 -36.86
CA GLY A 755 -26.35 -30.41 -37.18
C GLY A 755 -25.41 -29.41 -36.49
N VAL A 756 -25.83 -28.71 -35.43
CA VAL A 756 -24.93 -27.79 -34.68
C VAL A 756 -23.70 -28.54 -34.16
N ASP A 757 -22.51 -27.92 -34.18
CA ASP A 757 -21.26 -28.59 -33.81
C ASP A 757 -20.94 -28.49 -32.31
N VAL A 758 -21.17 -27.29 -31.73
CA VAL A 758 -20.91 -27.01 -30.31
C VAL A 758 -22.07 -26.24 -29.69
N VAL A 759 -22.40 -26.52 -28.43
CA VAL A 759 -23.36 -25.72 -27.64
C VAL A 759 -22.80 -25.29 -26.28
N ASP A 760 -23.18 -24.09 -25.84
CA ASP A 760 -22.80 -23.56 -24.51
C ASP A 760 -23.74 -24.06 -23.41
N VAL A 761 -23.22 -24.72 -22.38
CA VAL A 761 -23.98 -25.24 -21.24
C VAL A 761 -23.35 -24.79 -19.92
N ALA A 762 -24.11 -24.85 -18.83
CA ALA A 762 -23.60 -24.62 -17.47
C ALA A 762 -23.80 -25.85 -16.58
N ALA A 763 -22.97 -25.97 -15.53
CA ALA A 763 -23.20 -26.93 -14.46
C ALA A 763 -24.61 -26.77 -13.90
N SER A 764 -25.30 -27.87 -13.59
CA SER A 764 -26.72 -27.86 -13.23
C SER A 764 -27.05 -26.96 -12.03
N ALA A 765 -26.14 -26.85 -11.06
CA ALA A 765 -26.28 -25.96 -9.91
C ALA A 765 -26.24 -24.47 -10.27
N LEU A 766 -25.73 -24.12 -11.46
CA LEU A 766 -25.52 -22.76 -11.96
C LEU A 766 -26.14 -22.55 -13.34
N SER A 767 -27.11 -23.38 -13.73
CA SER A 767 -27.84 -23.28 -14.99
C SER A 767 -29.29 -22.83 -14.79
N GLY A 768 -30.02 -22.67 -15.90
CA GLY A 768 -31.44 -22.33 -15.88
C GLY A 768 -31.71 -20.87 -15.57
N THR A 769 -32.96 -20.45 -15.73
CA THR A 769 -33.37 -19.03 -15.66
C THR A 769 -32.51 -18.20 -16.60
N THR A 770 -31.94 -17.07 -16.19
CA THR A 770 -31.09 -16.25 -17.06
C THR A 770 -29.73 -16.87 -17.39
N SER A 771 -29.37 -18.04 -16.84
CA SER A 771 -28.13 -18.75 -17.18
C SER A 771 -28.31 -19.61 -18.43
N GLN A 772 -27.24 -20.30 -18.86
CA GLN A 772 -27.30 -21.30 -19.93
C GLN A 772 -28.16 -22.51 -19.51
N PRO A 773 -28.63 -23.30 -20.50
CA PRO A 773 -29.21 -24.62 -20.25
C PRO A 773 -28.25 -25.56 -19.49
N SER A 774 -28.82 -26.46 -18.68
CA SER A 774 -28.08 -27.43 -17.88
C SER A 774 -27.32 -28.44 -18.75
N MET A 775 -26.02 -28.61 -18.48
CA MET A 775 -25.17 -29.63 -19.09
C MET A 775 -25.73 -31.04 -18.88
N SER A 776 -26.02 -31.42 -17.62
CA SER A 776 -26.56 -32.74 -17.29
C SER A 776 -27.94 -32.98 -17.92
N THR A 777 -28.81 -31.97 -17.90
CA THR A 777 -30.15 -32.09 -18.46
C THR A 777 -30.10 -32.28 -19.96
N LEU A 778 -29.21 -31.57 -20.68
CA LEU A 778 -29.03 -31.75 -22.11
C LEU A 778 -28.50 -33.16 -22.43
N TYR A 779 -27.53 -33.65 -21.66
CA TYR A 779 -27.02 -35.01 -21.81
C TYR A 779 -28.15 -36.06 -21.75
N TYR A 780 -29.03 -35.97 -20.75
CA TYR A 780 -30.17 -36.88 -20.62
C TYR A 780 -31.28 -36.62 -21.64
N ALA A 781 -31.50 -35.36 -22.06
CA ALA A 781 -32.47 -35.02 -23.10
C ALA A 781 -32.09 -35.61 -24.46
N LEU A 782 -30.79 -35.81 -24.69
CA LEU A 782 -30.23 -36.46 -25.87
C LEU A 782 -29.98 -37.96 -25.66
N ALA A 783 -30.49 -38.57 -24.59
CA ALA A 783 -30.31 -40.01 -24.35
C ALA A 783 -30.82 -40.82 -25.56
N HIS A 784 -29.95 -41.69 -26.09
CA HIS A 784 -30.20 -42.48 -27.30
C HIS A 784 -30.30 -41.68 -28.62
N ASN A 785 -30.01 -40.38 -28.61
CA ASN A 785 -29.79 -39.61 -29.84
C ASN A 785 -28.39 -39.96 -30.41
N ASP A 786 -28.29 -40.07 -31.73
CA ASP A 786 -27.04 -40.38 -32.43
C ASP A 786 -25.90 -39.37 -32.19
N ARG A 787 -26.25 -38.15 -31.77
CA ARG A 787 -25.33 -37.04 -31.50
C ARG A 787 -25.20 -36.71 -30.01
N GLN A 788 -25.65 -37.59 -29.11
CA GLN A 788 -25.49 -37.42 -27.65
C GLN A 788 -24.01 -37.14 -27.29
N PRO A 789 -23.70 -36.17 -26.41
CA PRO A 789 -22.33 -35.89 -25.98
C PRO A 789 -21.66 -37.13 -25.36
N ASP A 790 -20.41 -37.41 -25.73
CA ASP A 790 -19.62 -38.51 -25.16
C ASP A 790 -18.86 -38.01 -23.92
N ILE A 791 -19.53 -38.00 -22.78
CA ILE A 791 -19.01 -37.52 -21.49
C ILE A 791 -19.52 -38.41 -20.35
N ASP A 792 -18.69 -38.62 -19.32
CA ASP A 792 -19.12 -39.35 -18.12
C ASP A 792 -20.00 -38.45 -17.24
N ILE A 793 -21.31 -38.73 -17.29
CA ILE A 793 -22.30 -37.96 -16.54
C ILE A 793 -22.11 -38.06 -15.01
N ASN A 794 -21.52 -39.14 -14.48
CA ASN A 794 -21.25 -39.24 -13.05
C ASN A 794 -20.16 -38.25 -12.63
N ASN A 795 -19.17 -38.03 -13.49
CA ASN A 795 -18.12 -37.04 -13.27
C ASN A 795 -18.71 -35.62 -13.34
N VAL A 796 -19.56 -35.34 -14.33
CA VAL A 796 -20.29 -34.07 -14.44
C VAL A 796 -21.09 -33.79 -13.17
N GLU A 797 -21.84 -34.79 -12.66
CA GLU A 797 -22.62 -34.64 -11.43
C GLU A 797 -21.74 -34.50 -10.18
N ALA A 798 -20.54 -35.06 -10.17
CA ALA A 798 -19.58 -34.87 -9.07
C ALA A 798 -19.06 -33.42 -9.01
N ILE A 799 -18.67 -32.85 -10.16
CA ILE A 799 -18.30 -31.44 -10.27
C ILE A 799 -19.50 -30.52 -9.94
N ASN A 800 -20.71 -30.91 -10.34
CA ASN A 800 -21.93 -30.17 -10.03
C ASN A 800 -22.20 -30.06 -8.52
N ARG A 801 -21.93 -31.10 -7.73
CA ARG A 801 -22.07 -31.07 -6.26
C ARG A 801 -21.18 -30.03 -5.61
N TYR A 802 -19.96 -29.82 -6.12
CA TYR A 802 -19.08 -28.74 -5.66
C TYR A 802 -19.75 -27.38 -5.88
N TRP A 803 -20.23 -27.12 -7.10
CA TRP A 803 -20.91 -25.86 -7.42
C TRP A 803 -22.19 -25.64 -6.62
N GLN A 804 -22.93 -26.72 -6.30
CA GLN A 804 -24.09 -26.67 -5.42
C GLN A 804 -23.70 -26.22 -4.00
N GLY A 805 -22.57 -26.70 -3.48
CA GLY A 805 -22.04 -26.28 -2.17
C GLY A 805 -21.52 -24.85 -2.15
N VAL A 806 -20.97 -24.36 -3.26
CA VAL A 806 -20.40 -22.99 -3.38
C VAL A 806 -21.47 -21.92 -3.64
N ARG A 807 -22.52 -22.22 -4.42
CA ARG A 807 -23.56 -21.24 -4.78
C ARG A 807 -24.13 -20.43 -3.59
N PRO A 808 -24.42 -21.02 -2.41
CA PRO A 808 -24.92 -20.28 -1.25
C PRO A 808 -24.04 -19.12 -0.77
N TYR A 809 -22.73 -19.12 -1.07
CA TYR A 809 -21.82 -18.03 -0.72
C TYR A 809 -22.17 -16.72 -1.43
N TYR A 810 -22.84 -16.82 -2.59
CA TYR A 810 -23.16 -15.70 -3.47
C TYR A 810 -24.63 -15.26 -3.40
N GLN A 811 -25.38 -15.77 -2.41
CA GLN A 811 -26.82 -15.56 -2.31
C GLN A 811 -27.20 -14.07 -2.26
N ASP A 812 -26.37 -13.24 -1.62
CA ASP A 812 -26.64 -11.81 -1.46
C ASP A 812 -26.56 -11.02 -2.79
N PHE A 813 -25.99 -11.64 -3.83
CA PHE A 813 -25.89 -11.07 -5.18
C PHE A 813 -26.87 -11.71 -6.17
N SER A 814 -27.71 -12.66 -5.72
CA SER A 814 -28.64 -13.38 -6.60
C SER A 814 -29.63 -12.46 -7.30
N ASN A 815 -29.90 -12.73 -8.58
CA ASN A 815 -30.91 -12.00 -9.37
C ASN A 815 -32.36 -12.21 -8.89
N GLY A 816 -32.62 -13.13 -7.96
CA GLY A 816 -33.94 -13.39 -7.38
C GLY A 816 -34.94 -14.10 -8.30
N MET A 817 -34.55 -14.50 -9.51
CA MET A 817 -35.41 -15.22 -10.44
C MET A 817 -35.56 -16.70 -10.02
N THR A 818 -36.80 -17.16 -9.89
CA THR A 818 -37.13 -18.51 -9.39
C THR A 818 -37.70 -19.45 -10.45
N GLY A 819 -37.96 -18.96 -11.66
CA GLY A 819 -38.50 -19.76 -12.76
C GLY A 819 -38.49 -19.05 -14.12
N PRO A 820 -38.97 -19.71 -15.18
CA PRO A 820 -39.01 -19.16 -16.54
C PRO A 820 -39.75 -17.82 -16.65
N GLN A 821 -39.31 -16.96 -17.57
CA GLN A 821 -39.92 -15.66 -17.93
C GLN A 821 -40.11 -15.60 -19.45
N THR A 822 -41.35 -15.71 -19.91
CA THR A 822 -41.68 -15.81 -21.34
C THR A 822 -42.01 -14.48 -22.00
N ASP A 823 -42.25 -13.43 -21.22
CA ASP A 823 -42.39 -12.05 -21.70
C ASP A 823 -41.08 -11.52 -22.36
N ILE A 824 -39.97 -12.21 -22.13
CA ILE A 824 -38.71 -12.02 -22.86
C ILE A 824 -38.86 -12.17 -24.37
N TYR A 825 -39.80 -12.98 -24.88
CA TYR A 825 -40.08 -13.01 -26.33
C TYR A 825 -40.58 -11.66 -26.87
N GLN A 826 -41.18 -10.83 -26.03
CA GLN A 826 -41.65 -9.49 -26.38
C GLN A 826 -40.57 -8.44 -26.12
N THR A 827 -40.06 -8.39 -24.88
CA THR A 827 -39.11 -7.35 -24.44
C THR A 827 -37.71 -7.54 -25.03
N GLN A 828 -37.31 -8.80 -25.26
CA GLN A 828 -35.99 -9.20 -25.73
C GLN A 828 -34.85 -8.56 -24.91
N MET A 829 -35.07 -8.39 -23.60
CA MET A 829 -34.02 -7.98 -22.67
C MET A 829 -33.07 -9.15 -22.42
N PRO A 830 -31.74 -8.98 -22.62
CA PRO A 830 -30.77 -9.94 -22.13
C PRO A 830 -30.84 -10.07 -20.60
N GLY A 831 -30.50 -11.23 -20.05
CA GLY A 831 -30.64 -11.51 -18.61
C GLY A 831 -29.96 -10.47 -17.70
N GLY A 832 -28.73 -10.06 -18.03
CA GLY A 832 -28.02 -9.02 -17.29
C GLY A 832 -28.69 -7.64 -17.36
N GLN A 833 -29.28 -7.28 -18.50
CA GLN A 833 -30.02 -6.01 -18.64
C GLN A 833 -31.32 -6.04 -17.83
N TYR A 834 -32.04 -7.17 -17.83
CA TYR A 834 -33.29 -7.32 -17.08
C TYR A 834 -33.07 -7.02 -15.59
N SER A 835 -32.07 -7.69 -14.99
CA SER A 835 -31.75 -7.54 -13.57
C SER A 835 -31.29 -6.12 -13.22
N ASN A 836 -30.39 -5.55 -14.04
CA ASN A 836 -29.86 -4.19 -13.83
C ASN A 836 -30.96 -3.13 -13.96
N LEU A 837 -31.79 -3.23 -15.01
CA LEU A 837 -32.86 -2.27 -15.27
C LEU A 837 -33.94 -2.32 -14.18
N GLN A 838 -34.22 -3.50 -13.62
CA GLN A 838 -35.15 -3.64 -12.50
C GLN A 838 -34.64 -2.91 -11.24
N GLN A 839 -33.34 -3.01 -10.94
CA GLN A 839 -32.74 -2.28 -9.82
C GLN A 839 -32.74 -0.76 -10.05
N GLN A 840 -32.43 -0.31 -11.27
CA GLN A 840 -32.52 1.11 -11.64
C GLN A 840 -33.95 1.64 -11.51
N ALA A 841 -34.94 0.91 -11.99
CA ALA A 841 -36.35 1.27 -11.84
C ALA A 841 -36.75 1.39 -10.36
N LYS A 842 -36.31 0.47 -9.49
CA LYS A 842 -36.53 0.57 -8.04
C LYS A 842 -35.90 1.83 -7.44
N ALA A 843 -34.65 2.13 -7.80
CA ALA A 843 -33.93 3.31 -7.31
C ALA A 843 -34.62 4.63 -7.73
N MET A 844 -35.28 4.65 -8.89
CA MET A 844 -36.04 5.79 -9.42
C MET A 844 -37.51 5.81 -8.95
N GLY A 845 -37.91 4.95 -8.01
CA GLY A 845 -39.30 4.88 -7.52
C GLY A 845 -40.31 4.29 -8.53
N LEU A 846 -39.83 3.68 -9.62
CA LEU A 846 -40.63 3.00 -10.65
C LEU A 846 -40.74 1.48 -10.40
N GLY A 847 -40.28 0.98 -9.25
CA GLY A 847 -40.25 -0.45 -8.92
C GLY A 847 -41.63 -1.12 -9.01
N ASP A 848 -42.68 -0.45 -8.52
CA ASP A 848 -44.07 -0.96 -8.56
C ASP A 848 -44.69 -0.90 -9.96
N ARG A 849 -44.03 -0.21 -10.91
CA ARG A 849 -44.45 -0.04 -12.32
C ARG A 849 -43.57 -0.82 -13.29
N TRP A 850 -42.94 -1.90 -12.83
CA TRP A 850 -41.99 -2.69 -13.61
C TRP A 850 -42.56 -3.22 -14.94
N GLU A 851 -43.83 -3.65 -14.96
CA GLU A 851 -44.49 -4.13 -16.18
C GLU A 851 -44.61 -3.02 -17.24
N GLU A 852 -44.85 -1.78 -16.82
CA GLU A 852 -44.89 -0.63 -17.73
C GLU A 852 -43.49 -0.30 -18.28
N VAL A 853 -42.44 -0.42 -17.46
CA VAL A 853 -41.05 -0.25 -17.89
C VAL A 853 -40.67 -1.30 -18.95
N LYS A 854 -41.09 -2.55 -18.77
CA LYS A 854 -40.89 -3.62 -19.76
C LYS A 854 -41.60 -3.35 -21.08
N ALA A 855 -42.85 -2.90 -21.02
CA ALA A 855 -43.60 -2.50 -22.21
C ALA A 855 -42.92 -1.33 -22.93
N MET A 856 -42.50 -0.30 -22.17
CA MET A 856 -41.78 0.85 -22.72
C MET A 856 -40.45 0.46 -23.38
N TYR A 857 -39.73 -0.50 -22.81
CA TYR A 857 -38.49 -1.01 -23.41
C TYR A 857 -38.74 -1.63 -24.80
N ALA A 858 -39.83 -2.40 -24.97
CA ALA A 858 -40.22 -2.91 -26.28
C ALA A 858 -40.62 -1.77 -27.24
N THR A 859 -41.39 -0.78 -26.75
CA THR A 859 -41.77 0.41 -27.52
C THR A 859 -40.56 1.21 -27.99
N VAL A 860 -39.57 1.41 -27.13
CA VAL A 860 -38.32 2.11 -27.46
C VAL A 860 -37.54 1.33 -28.52
N ASN A 861 -37.47 0.00 -28.43
CA ASN A 861 -36.82 -0.82 -29.45
C ASN A 861 -37.42 -0.56 -30.84
N ASP A 862 -38.74 -0.54 -30.94
CA ASP A 862 -39.44 -0.31 -32.21
C ASP A 862 -39.23 1.13 -32.68
N MET A 863 -39.29 2.10 -31.76
CA MET A 863 -39.00 3.52 -32.05
C MET A 863 -37.57 3.73 -32.57
N PHE A 864 -36.60 2.96 -32.08
CA PHE A 864 -35.20 3.00 -32.53
C PHE A 864 -34.98 2.24 -33.86
N GLY A 865 -36.03 1.68 -34.44
CA GLY A 865 -36.00 1.00 -35.73
C GLY A 865 -35.77 -0.50 -35.64
N ASP A 866 -36.12 -1.12 -34.50
CA ASP A 866 -35.91 -2.54 -34.19
C ASP A 866 -34.43 -2.95 -34.20
N ILE A 867 -33.76 -2.91 -33.05
CA ILE A 867 -32.32 -3.09 -32.94
C ILE A 867 -31.92 -4.39 -32.23
N ILE A 868 -30.68 -4.83 -32.47
CA ILE A 868 -30.03 -5.87 -31.68
C ILE A 868 -29.70 -5.29 -30.30
N LYS A 869 -30.09 -6.00 -29.24
CA LYS A 869 -30.00 -5.54 -27.85
C LYS A 869 -29.08 -6.43 -27.06
N VAL A 870 -27.81 -6.08 -26.98
CA VAL A 870 -26.78 -6.70 -26.14
C VAL A 870 -25.90 -5.60 -25.56
N THR A 871 -25.00 -5.84 -24.63
CA THR A 871 -24.20 -4.73 -24.08
C THR A 871 -23.31 -4.09 -25.15
N PRO A 872 -23.39 -2.77 -25.41
CA PRO A 872 -24.09 -1.74 -24.63
C PRO A 872 -25.45 -1.28 -25.23
N SER A 873 -25.85 -1.71 -26.43
CA SER A 873 -27.12 -1.29 -27.08
C SER A 873 -28.38 -1.59 -26.24
N SER A 874 -28.39 -2.70 -25.50
CA SER A 874 -29.46 -3.02 -24.52
C SER A 874 -29.60 -1.97 -23.40
N LYS A 875 -28.48 -1.41 -22.92
CA LYS A 875 -28.49 -0.31 -21.94
C LYS A 875 -29.09 0.96 -22.56
N VAL A 876 -28.79 1.25 -23.82
CA VAL A 876 -29.34 2.42 -24.53
C VAL A 876 -30.87 2.39 -24.55
N VAL A 877 -31.45 1.22 -24.87
CA VAL A 877 -32.90 1.03 -24.86
C VAL A 877 -33.45 1.14 -23.43
N GLY A 878 -32.73 0.60 -22.44
CA GLY A 878 -33.10 0.68 -21.02
C GLY A 878 -33.14 2.11 -20.47
N ASP A 879 -32.07 2.88 -20.70
CA ASP A 879 -31.95 4.26 -20.25
C ASP A 879 -33.06 5.13 -20.87
N MET A 880 -33.36 4.94 -22.17
CA MET A 880 -34.46 5.65 -22.83
C MET A 880 -35.83 5.23 -22.27
N ALA A 881 -36.04 3.94 -21.98
CA ALA A 881 -37.30 3.47 -21.41
C ALA A 881 -37.56 4.07 -20.02
N LEU A 882 -36.54 4.13 -19.15
CA LEU A 882 -36.64 4.78 -17.85
C LEU A 882 -36.88 6.28 -17.98
N PHE A 883 -36.15 6.95 -18.88
CA PHE A 883 -36.32 8.38 -19.15
C PHE A 883 -37.75 8.71 -19.59
N MET A 884 -38.32 7.94 -20.53
CA MET A 884 -39.70 8.13 -20.98
C MET A 884 -40.71 7.87 -19.85
N MET A 885 -40.46 6.85 -19.02
CA MET A 885 -41.34 6.50 -17.90
C MET A 885 -41.32 7.55 -16.77
N GLU A 886 -40.15 8.08 -16.45
CA GLU A 886 -39.96 9.13 -15.43
C GLU A 886 -40.61 10.45 -15.87
N ASN A 887 -40.51 10.79 -17.15
CA ASN A 887 -41.01 12.06 -17.69
C ASN A 887 -42.43 11.95 -18.28
N HIS A 888 -43.09 10.79 -18.13
CA HIS A 888 -44.45 10.52 -18.65
C HIS A 888 -44.60 10.77 -20.16
N LEU A 889 -43.60 10.37 -20.95
CA LEU A 889 -43.52 10.63 -22.39
C LEU A 889 -43.97 9.43 -23.24
N THR A 890 -44.70 9.69 -24.32
CA THR A 890 -44.97 8.72 -25.40
C THR A 890 -43.99 8.90 -26.57
N PRO A 891 -43.90 7.93 -27.51
CA PRO A 891 -43.10 8.12 -28.73
C PRO A 891 -43.49 9.37 -29.53
N GLU A 892 -44.78 9.71 -29.59
CA GLU A 892 -45.27 10.93 -30.24
C GLU A 892 -44.70 12.18 -29.57
N ASP A 893 -44.68 12.24 -28.23
CA ASP A 893 -44.08 13.35 -27.48
C ASP A 893 -42.60 13.53 -27.81
N ILE A 894 -41.85 12.43 -28.00
CA ILE A 894 -40.45 12.49 -28.43
C ILE A 894 -40.32 13.13 -29.83
N TYR A 895 -41.22 12.79 -30.76
CA TYR A 895 -41.19 13.35 -32.11
C TYR A 895 -41.66 14.80 -32.20
N ASP A 896 -42.57 15.22 -31.33
CA ASP A 896 -43.20 16.55 -31.37
C ASP A 896 -42.47 17.57 -30.48
N HIS A 897 -41.83 17.12 -29.41
CA HIS A 897 -41.22 17.99 -28.37
C HIS A 897 -39.78 17.62 -28.01
N GLY A 898 -39.18 16.63 -28.67
CA GLY A 898 -37.82 16.17 -28.37
C GLY A 898 -36.70 17.21 -28.57
N ASP A 899 -36.94 18.27 -29.33
CA ASP A 899 -36.01 19.40 -29.44
C ASP A 899 -35.75 20.09 -28.09
N LYS A 900 -36.72 20.02 -27.17
CA LYS A 900 -36.68 20.63 -25.83
C LYS A 900 -36.29 19.66 -24.72
N LEU A 901 -36.11 18.37 -25.03
CA LEU A 901 -35.80 17.33 -24.05
C LEU A 901 -34.31 17.01 -24.02
N ASP A 902 -33.76 16.78 -22.83
CA ASP A 902 -32.36 16.36 -22.68
C ASP A 902 -32.30 14.84 -22.52
N PHE A 903 -31.90 14.18 -23.60
CA PHE A 903 -31.86 12.72 -23.67
C PHE A 903 -30.69 12.13 -22.87
N PRO A 904 -30.82 10.87 -22.39
CA PRO A 904 -29.71 10.17 -21.76
C PRO A 904 -28.47 10.12 -22.65
N GLU A 905 -27.29 10.27 -22.05
CA GLU A 905 -26.01 10.32 -22.78
C GLU A 905 -25.76 9.06 -23.64
N SER A 906 -26.17 7.88 -23.15
CA SER A 906 -26.06 6.62 -23.88
C SER A 906 -26.87 6.63 -25.18
N VAL A 907 -28.03 7.27 -25.19
CA VAL A 907 -28.92 7.45 -26.35
C VAL A 907 -28.28 8.41 -27.35
N ILE A 908 -27.77 9.54 -26.87
CA ILE A 908 -27.04 10.51 -27.71
C ILE A 908 -25.84 9.82 -28.38
N ASN A 909 -25.02 9.11 -27.61
CA ASN A 909 -23.86 8.38 -28.11
C ASN A 909 -24.23 7.31 -29.15
N PHE A 910 -25.32 6.57 -28.93
CA PHE A 910 -25.83 5.60 -29.91
C PHE A 910 -26.22 6.27 -31.22
N PHE A 911 -27.07 7.31 -31.18
CA PHE A 911 -27.51 8.02 -32.39
C PHE A 911 -26.38 8.82 -33.06
N ALA A 912 -25.33 9.19 -32.32
CA ALA A 912 -24.11 9.79 -32.87
C ALA A 912 -23.26 8.76 -33.64
N GLY A 913 -23.60 7.47 -33.60
CA GLY A 913 -22.84 6.41 -34.26
C GLY A 913 -21.63 5.91 -33.46
N ASN A 914 -21.49 6.31 -32.18
CA ASN A 914 -20.38 5.88 -31.34
C ASN A 914 -20.43 4.39 -31.01
N LEU A 915 -21.58 3.72 -31.14
CA LEU A 915 -21.70 2.28 -30.95
C LEU A 915 -21.56 1.50 -32.28
N GLY A 916 -21.35 2.20 -33.38
CA GLY A 916 -21.41 1.63 -34.73
C GLY A 916 -22.73 1.90 -35.45
N GLN A 917 -22.92 1.23 -36.58
CA GLN A 917 -24.11 1.40 -37.43
C GLN A 917 -25.12 0.27 -37.20
N PRO A 918 -26.40 0.55 -36.87
CA PRO A 918 -27.42 -0.47 -36.77
C PRO A 918 -27.84 -0.98 -38.15
N VAL A 919 -28.31 -2.22 -38.21
CA VAL A 919 -28.91 -2.81 -39.42
C VAL A 919 -30.06 -1.92 -39.90
N GLY A 920 -30.04 -1.53 -41.18
CA GLY A 920 -31.04 -0.62 -41.77
C GLY A 920 -30.82 0.88 -41.49
N GLY A 921 -29.80 1.24 -40.71
CA GLY A 921 -29.50 2.64 -40.33
C GLY A 921 -30.44 3.20 -39.25
N PHE A 922 -30.19 4.45 -38.85
CA PHE A 922 -30.99 5.13 -37.83
C PHE A 922 -32.27 5.75 -38.43
N PRO A 923 -33.39 5.80 -37.67
CA PRO A 923 -34.56 6.60 -38.06
C PRO A 923 -34.20 8.10 -38.17
N LYS A 924 -34.10 8.62 -39.40
CA LYS A 924 -33.50 9.94 -39.69
C LYS A 924 -34.09 11.11 -38.90
N LYS A 925 -35.43 11.18 -38.79
CA LYS A 925 -36.10 12.25 -38.04
C LYS A 925 -35.74 12.18 -36.56
N LEU A 926 -35.76 10.98 -35.97
CA LEU A 926 -35.42 10.78 -34.56
C LEU A 926 -33.95 11.08 -34.28
N GLN A 927 -33.04 10.66 -35.17
CA GLN A 927 -31.62 10.97 -35.06
C GLN A 927 -31.37 12.48 -35.05
N GLN A 928 -32.05 13.25 -35.90
CA GLN A 928 -31.91 14.71 -35.90
C GLN A 928 -32.43 15.35 -34.60
N ILE A 929 -33.55 14.86 -34.07
CA ILE A 929 -34.14 15.33 -32.80
C ILE A 929 -33.16 15.08 -31.64
N ILE A 930 -32.65 13.86 -31.52
CA ILE A 930 -31.76 13.47 -30.41
C ILE A 930 -30.42 14.21 -30.49
N LEU A 931 -29.85 14.34 -31.69
CA LEU A 931 -28.53 14.95 -31.85
C LEU A 931 -28.54 16.48 -31.83
N LYS A 932 -29.66 17.15 -32.05
CA LYS A 932 -29.75 18.63 -32.00
C LYS A 932 -28.62 19.36 -32.78
N GLY A 933 -28.18 18.79 -33.90
CA GLY A 933 -27.09 19.33 -34.72
C GLY A 933 -25.69 18.79 -34.41
N HIS A 934 -25.51 17.94 -33.40
CA HIS A 934 -24.27 17.19 -33.18
C HIS A 934 -23.96 16.28 -34.39
N PRO A 935 -22.70 16.21 -34.83
CA PRO A 935 -22.32 15.41 -35.98
C PRO A 935 -22.44 13.91 -35.68
N ALA A 936 -23.04 13.16 -36.60
CA ALA A 936 -23.13 11.70 -36.54
C ALA A 936 -21.99 11.05 -37.33
N LEU A 937 -21.45 9.96 -36.79
CA LEU A 937 -20.47 9.11 -37.44
C LEU A 937 -21.18 8.10 -38.37
N THR A 938 -20.61 7.89 -39.54
CA THR A 938 -21.01 6.82 -40.49
C THR A 938 -19.90 5.78 -40.71
N VAL A 939 -18.71 6.06 -40.18
CA VAL A 939 -17.53 5.19 -40.23
C VAL A 939 -17.31 4.50 -38.89
N ARG A 940 -16.38 3.55 -38.83
CA ARG A 940 -16.09 2.82 -37.59
C ARG A 940 -15.48 3.77 -36.55
N PRO A 941 -16.03 3.89 -35.33
CA PRO A 941 -15.52 4.81 -34.33
C PRO A 941 -14.02 4.64 -34.03
N GLY A 942 -13.55 3.39 -33.93
CA GLY A 942 -12.14 3.09 -33.69
C GLY A 942 -11.18 3.58 -34.79
N SER A 943 -11.65 3.80 -36.03
CA SER A 943 -10.80 4.37 -37.10
C SER A 943 -10.55 5.86 -36.95
N LEU A 944 -11.28 6.53 -36.06
CA LEU A 944 -11.09 7.94 -35.72
C LEU A 944 -10.27 8.13 -34.43
N ALA A 945 -10.09 7.06 -33.65
CA ALA A 945 -9.30 7.08 -32.43
C ALA A 945 -7.81 7.18 -32.78
N LYS A 946 -7.09 8.07 -32.08
CA LYS A 946 -5.63 8.16 -32.21
C LYS A 946 -4.99 6.91 -31.62
N PRO A 947 -3.95 6.32 -32.27
CA PRO A 947 -3.21 5.20 -31.69
C PRO A 947 -2.70 5.53 -30.28
N ALA A 948 -2.80 4.58 -29.36
CA ALA A 948 -2.24 4.73 -28.02
C ALA A 948 -0.71 4.60 -28.05
N ASP A 949 -0.01 5.41 -27.27
CA ASP A 949 1.44 5.30 -27.06
C ASP A 949 1.69 4.49 -25.77
N PHE A 950 2.01 3.20 -25.93
CA PHE A 950 2.18 2.29 -24.79
C PHE A 950 3.40 2.64 -23.92
N GLU A 951 4.46 3.21 -24.48
CA GLU A 951 5.65 3.59 -23.71
C GLU A 951 5.39 4.86 -22.90
N ALA A 952 4.66 5.82 -23.47
CA ALA A 952 4.19 6.98 -22.72
C ALA A 952 3.27 6.57 -21.56
N VAL A 953 2.30 5.68 -21.82
CA VAL A 953 1.40 5.17 -20.77
C VAL A 953 2.16 4.35 -19.72
N LYS A 954 3.13 3.52 -20.13
CA LYS A 954 3.99 2.77 -19.20
C LYS A 954 4.77 3.71 -18.29
N THR A 955 5.32 4.80 -18.84
CA THR A 955 6.07 5.80 -18.08
C THR A 955 5.16 6.52 -17.08
N GLU A 956 3.98 6.97 -17.52
CA GLU A 956 2.97 7.60 -16.67
C GLU A 956 2.53 6.67 -15.53
N LEU A 957 2.18 5.42 -15.87
CA LEU A 957 1.67 4.45 -14.92
C LEU A 957 2.76 4.03 -13.92
N SER A 958 4.00 3.83 -14.37
CA SER A 958 5.12 3.48 -13.48
C SER A 958 5.37 4.56 -12.44
N ALA A 959 5.26 5.84 -12.83
CA ALA A 959 5.37 6.96 -11.91
C ALA A 959 4.24 6.96 -10.86
N LYS A 960 3.00 6.61 -11.26
CA LYS A 960 1.84 6.52 -10.36
C LYS A 960 1.92 5.32 -9.41
N LEU A 961 2.41 4.17 -9.90
CA LEU A 961 2.47 2.93 -9.12
C LEU A 961 3.66 2.90 -8.15
N GLY A 962 4.75 3.60 -8.46
CA GLY A 962 6.01 3.56 -7.72
C GLY A 962 6.89 2.35 -8.08
N HIS A 963 6.55 1.61 -9.14
CA HIS A 963 7.33 0.51 -9.70
C HIS A 963 7.17 0.47 -11.23
N GLU A 964 8.02 -0.28 -11.92
CA GLU A 964 7.91 -0.41 -13.38
C GLU A 964 6.64 -1.19 -13.76
N ALA A 965 5.67 -0.51 -14.38
CA ALA A 965 4.42 -1.12 -14.81
C ALA A 965 4.68 -2.16 -15.91
N ASN A 966 4.15 -3.37 -15.73
CA ASN A 966 4.22 -4.41 -16.73
C ASN A 966 3.15 -4.21 -17.83
N HIS A 967 3.28 -4.94 -18.94
CA HIS A 967 2.41 -4.75 -20.09
C HIS A 967 0.92 -5.02 -19.82
N GLN A 968 0.61 -5.99 -18.94
CA GLN A 968 -0.78 -6.32 -18.56
C GLN A 968 -1.41 -5.18 -17.74
N GLU A 969 -0.63 -4.54 -16.88
CA GLU A 969 -1.05 -3.37 -16.09
C GLU A 969 -1.30 -2.17 -17.01
N VAL A 970 -0.42 -1.93 -17.99
CA VAL A 970 -0.60 -0.90 -19.01
C VAL A 970 -1.91 -1.10 -19.79
N LEU A 971 -2.17 -2.31 -20.27
CA LEU A 971 -3.43 -2.61 -20.99
C LEU A 971 -4.66 -2.45 -20.08
N SER A 972 -4.57 -2.91 -18.84
CA SER A 972 -5.66 -2.79 -17.86
C SER A 972 -5.96 -1.33 -17.52
N TYR A 973 -4.92 -0.51 -17.36
CA TYR A 973 -5.03 0.92 -17.13
C TYR A 973 -5.59 1.67 -18.35
N ILE A 974 -5.20 1.31 -19.58
CA ILE A 974 -5.79 1.91 -20.79
C ILE A 974 -7.30 1.62 -20.87
N LEU A 975 -7.70 0.37 -20.58
CA LEU A 975 -9.11 -0.02 -20.64
C LEU A 975 -9.92 0.60 -19.49
N TYR A 976 -9.33 0.65 -18.30
CA TYR A 976 -10.01 1.01 -17.05
C TYR A 976 -9.12 1.85 -16.11
N PRO A 977 -8.82 3.12 -16.44
CA PRO A 977 -7.83 3.90 -15.69
C PRO A 977 -8.19 4.05 -14.20
N LYS A 978 -9.43 4.49 -13.92
CA LYS A 978 -9.91 4.69 -12.55
C LYS A 978 -9.99 3.37 -11.77
N VAL A 979 -10.57 2.34 -12.37
CA VAL A 979 -10.77 1.04 -11.70
C VAL A 979 -9.43 0.40 -11.34
N PHE A 980 -8.46 0.47 -12.24
CA PHE A 980 -7.13 -0.08 -11.99
C PHE A 980 -6.41 0.67 -10.86
N MET A 981 -6.51 2.01 -10.83
CA MET A 981 -5.94 2.80 -9.74
C MET A 981 -6.65 2.57 -8.41
N ASP A 982 -7.98 2.42 -8.40
CA ASP A 982 -8.76 2.08 -7.21
C ASP A 982 -8.38 0.67 -6.69
N TYR A 983 -8.15 -0.29 -7.59
CA TYR A 983 -7.61 -1.61 -7.27
C TYR A 983 -6.20 -1.53 -6.66
N ASP A 984 -5.28 -0.78 -7.25
CA ASP A 984 -3.92 -0.59 -6.70
C ASP A 984 -3.96 0.05 -5.30
N ALA A 985 -4.78 1.08 -5.12
CA ALA A 985 -4.96 1.73 -3.82
C ALA A 985 -5.55 0.76 -2.77
N SER A 986 -6.55 -0.02 -3.16
CA SER A 986 -7.15 -1.05 -2.31
C SER A 986 -6.14 -2.16 -1.97
N HIS A 987 -5.34 -2.59 -2.95
CA HIS A 987 -4.29 -3.59 -2.75
C HIS A 987 -3.20 -3.10 -1.80
N LYS A 988 -2.75 -1.84 -1.93
CA LYS A 988 -1.82 -1.18 -1.00
C LYS A 988 -2.39 -1.10 0.42
N ARG A 989 -3.70 -0.86 0.56
CA ARG A 989 -4.39 -0.73 1.85
C ARG A 989 -4.63 -2.07 2.55
N TYR A 990 -5.08 -3.08 1.81
CA TYR A 990 -5.62 -4.33 2.37
C TYR A 990 -4.80 -5.59 2.03
N GLY A 991 -3.82 -5.50 1.12
CA GLY A 991 -3.01 -6.63 0.69
C GLY A 991 -3.77 -7.60 -0.22
N HIS A 992 -3.37 -8.88 -0.19
CA HIS A 992 -3.89 -9.94 -1.07
C HIS A 992 -5.21 -10.56 -0.57
N VAL A 993 -6.30 -9.78 -0.56
CA VAL A 993 -7.63 -10.23 -0.10
C VAL A 993 -8.25 -11.34 -0.97
N SER A 994 -7.72 -11.60 -2.16
CA SER A 994 -8.12 -12.72 -3.03
C SER A 994 -7.87 -14.09 -2.38
N LEU A 995 -6.95 -14.18 -1.41
CA LEU A 995 -6.61 -15.42 -0.71
C LEU A 995 -7.69 -15.88 0.30
N LEU A 996 -8.54 -14.95 0.75
CA LEU A 996 -9.64 -15.21 1.67
C LEU A 996 -10.64 -16.19 1.04
N ASP A 997 -11.28 -17.02 1.88
CA ASP A 997 -12.49 -17.74 1.46
C ASP A 997 -13.63 -16.75 1.17
N THR A 998 -14.55 -17.15 0.30
CA THR A 998 -15.63 -16.28 -0.19
C THR A 998 -16.56 -15.78 0.92
N PRO A 999 -17.00 -16.62 1.88
CA PRO A 999 -17.74 -16.14 3.04
C PRO A 999 -17.00 -15.07 3.85
N THR A 1000 -15.71 -15.27 4.15
CA THR A 1000 -14.93 -14.28 4.90
C THR A 1000 -14.71 -12.99 4.09
N PHE A 1001 -14.52 -13.09 2.78
CA PHE A 1001 -14.38 -11.92 1.91
C PHE A 1001 -15.63 -11.03 1.93
N PHE A 1002 -16.82 -11.60 1.75
CA PHE A 1002 -18.06 -10.81 1.68
C PHE A 1002 -18.70 -10.50 3.03
N GLN A 1003 -18.43 -11.28 4.08
CA GLN A 1003 -19.19 -11.21 5.33
C GLN A 1003 -18.31 -11.09 6.58
N GLY A 1004 -16.98 -11.01 6.43
CA GLY A 1004 -16.04 -10.84 7.55
C GLY A 1004 -15.98 -12.08 8.45
N MET A 1005 -15.95 -11.88 9.76
CA MET A 1005 -15.89 -12.95 10.77
C MET A 1005 -16.95 -12.79 11.86
N ARG A 1006 -17.46 -13.92 12.35
CA ARG A 1006 -18.26 -13.96 13.59
C ARG A 1006 -17.36 -13.93 14.81
N LEU A 1007 -17.90 -13.44 15.92
CA LEU A 1007 -17.28 -13.56 17.23
C LEU A 1007 -17.03 -15.05 17.56
N GLY A 1008 -15.80 -15.39 17.91
CA GLY A 1008 -15.34 -16.75 18.22
C GLY A 1008 -14.97 -17.60 16.99
N GLU A 1009 -15.24 -17.15 15.77
CA GLU A 1009 -14.91 -17.87 14.54
C GLU A 1009 -13.40 -17.97 14.34
N THR A 1010 -12.94 -19.11 13.81
CA THR A 1010 -11.57 -19.33 13.37
C THR A 1010 -11.55 -19.58 11.87
N VAL A 1011 -10.72 -18.84 11.15
CA VAL A 1011 -10.53 -18.95 9.69
C VAL A 1011 -9.07 -19.32 9.41
N ASN A 1012 -8.87 -20.25 8.49
CA ASN A 1012 -7.55 -20.68 8.03
C ASN A 1012 -7.28 -20.07 6.66
N ILE A 1013 -6.30 -19.16 6.58
CA ILE A 1013 -5.96 -18.44 5.35
C ILE A 1013 -4.64 -18.99 4.82
N GLU A 1014 -4.68 -19.70 3.70
CA GLU A 1014 -3.47 -20.15 3.02
C GLU A 1014 -2.80 -18.98 2.29
N LEU A 1015 -1.65 -18.55 2.79
CA LEU A 1015 -0.88 -17.44 2.23
C LEU A 1015 0.03 -17.90 1.09
N ALA A 1016 0.57 -19.12 1.21
CA ALA A 1016 1.36 -19.81 0.22
C ALA A 1016 1.39 -21.30 0.56
N LYS A 1017 1.88 -22.14 -0.35
CA LYS A 1017 2.06 -23.57 -0.08
C LYS A 1017 2.90 -23.79 1.19
N GLY A 1018 2.29 -24.40 2.21
CA GLY A 1018 2.93 -24.64 3.51
C GLY A 1018 2.94 -23.46 4.48
N LYS A 1019 2.29 -22.33 4.14
CA LYS A 1019 2.15 -21.14 4.99
C LYS A 1019 0.67 -20.82 5.19
N THR A 1020 0.17 -21.08 6.39
CA THR A 1020 -1.22 -20.81 6.78
C THR A 1020 -1.26 -19.81 7.93
N MET A 1021 -2.15 -18.83 7.83
CA MET A 1021 -2.47 -17.90 8.90
C MET A 1021 -3.80 -18.34 9.54
N ILE A 1022 -3.75 -18.74 10.81
CA ILE A 1022 -4.93 -19.13 11.59
C ILE A 1022 -5.41 -17.90 12.35
N VAL A 1023 -6.54 -17.35 11.93
CA VAL A 1023 -7.12 -16.11 12.50
C VAL A 1023 -8.36 -16.47 13.30
N LYS A 1024 -8.42 -16.04 14.56
CA LYS A 1024 -9.61 -16.14 15.40
C LYS A 1024 -10.05 -14.76 15.86
N LEU A 1025 -11.33 -14.42 15.70
CA LEU A 1025 -11.89 -13.17 16.23
C LEU A 1025 -12.39 -13.40 17.67
N ASN A 1026 -11.72 -12.81 18.65
CA ASN A 1026 -12.04 -13.03 20.06
C ASN A 1026 -13.03 -12.03 20.64
N GLN A 1027 -12.95 -10.77 20.22
CA GLN A 1027 -13.78 -9.69 20.76
C GLN A 1027 -13.87 -8.51 19.79
N ILE A 1028 -14.98 -7.78 19.84
CA ILE A 1028 -15.19 -6.48 19.20
C ILE A 1028 -15.62 -5.51 20.30
N SER A 1029 -14.96 -4.37 20.44
CA SER A 1029 -15.37 -3.35 21.41
C SER A 1029 -16.62 -2.59 20.96
N ASP A 1030 -17.25 -1.89 21.90
CA ASP A 1030 -18.13 -0.77 21.58
C ASP A 1030 -17.33 0.33 20.86
N PRO A 1031 -17.99 1.16 20.03
CA PRO A 1031 -17.32 2.27 19.38
C PRO A 1031 -16.95 3.31 20.43
N ASP A 1032 -15.74 3.85 20.33
CA ASP A 1032 -15.32 4.97 21.16
C ASP A 1032 -15.99 6.29 20.73
N VAL A 1033 -15.57 7.40 21.35
CA VAL A 1033 -16.06 8.75 21.03
C VAL A 1033 -15.81 9.12 19.57
N ASP A 1034 -14.76 8.53 18.98
CA ASP A 1034 -14.36 8.70 17.59
C ASP A 1034 -15.05 7.70 16.65
N GLY A 1035 -16.04 6.95 17.13
CA GLY A 1035 -16.71 5.92 16.34
C GLY A 1035 -15.77 4.79 15.93
N VAL A 1036 -14.62 4.62 16.57
CA VAL A 1036 -13.65 3.56 16.29
C VAL A 1036 -13.91 2.38 17.21
N ARG A 1037 -13.99 1.18 16.62
CA ARG A 1037 -14.03 -0.09 17.35
C ARG A 1037 -12.67 -0.75 17.33
N THR A 1038 -12.29 -1.37 18.44
CA THR A 1038 -11.12 -2.24 18.54
C THR A 1038 -11.55 -3.69 18.42
N LEU A 1039 -11.02 -4.38 17.41
CA LEU A 1039 -11.20 -5.81 17.22
C LEU A 1039 -9.97 -6.55 17.77
N TYR A 1040 -10.22 -7.60 18.53
CA TYR A 1040 -9.19 -8.43 19.15
C TYR A 1040 -9.13 -9.77 18.42
N PHE A 1041 -8.07 -9.99 17.67
CA PHE A 1041 -7.78 -11.25 16.98
C PHE A 1041 -6.74 -12.07 17.74
N SER A 1042 -6.79 -13.39 17.58
CA SER A 1042 -5.63 -14.28 17.78
C SER A 1042 -5.15 -14.78 16.42
N ILE A 1043 -3.88 -14.56 16.11
CA ILE A 1043 -3.25 -14.98 14.87
C ILE A 1043 -2.13 -15.96 15.22
N ASN A 1044 -2.22 -17.20 14.75
CA ASN A 1044 -1.23 -18.23 15.04
C ASN A 1044 -0.91 -18.34 16.55
N GLY A 1045 -1.92 -18.12 17.40
CA GLY A 1045 -1.82 -18.14 18.86
C GLY A 1045 -1.42 -16.81 19.53
N GLN A 1046 -1.19 -15.75 18.77
CA GLN A 1046 -0.75 -14.45 19.29
C GLN A 1046 -1.87 -13.40 19.22
N ASN A 1047 -2.04 -12.61 20.28
CA ASN A 1047 -3.06 -11.57 20.29
C ASN A 1047 -2.65 -10.37 19.42
N GLN A 1048 -3.63 -9.82 18.70
CA GLN A 1048 -3.50 -8.68 17.81
C GLN A 1048 -4.74 -7.79 17.95
N GLU A 1049 -4.52 -6.49 18.10
CA GLU A 1049 -5.57 -5.48 18.12
C GLU A 1049 -5.63 -4.78 16.76
N ILE A 1050 -6.82 -4.59 16.21
CA ILE A 1050 -7.05 -3.86 14.95
C ILE A 1050 -8.17 -2.86 15.16
N MET A 1051 -7.88 -1.59 14.89
CA MET A 1051 -8.85 -0.49 15.02
C MET A 1051 -9.59 -0.26 13.68
N ILE A 1052 -10.91 -0.16 13.72
CA ILE A 1052 -11.79 0.01 12.57
C ILE A 1052 -12.81 1.11 12.85
N LYS A 1053 -12.92 2.10 11.96
CA LYS A 1053 -13.98 3.11 12.02
C LYS A 1053 -15.34 2.46 11.70
N ASP A 1054 -16.30 2.62 12.60
CA ASP A 1054 -17.69 2.24 12.40
C ASP A 1054 -18.44 3.37 11.68
N ASN A 1055 -18.81 3.11 10.43
CA ASN A 1055 -19.46 4.11 9.57
C ASN A 1055 -20.93 4.36 9.96
N SER A 1056 -21.53 3.52 10.81
CA SER A 1056 -22.91 3.68 11.28
C SER A 1056 -23.03 4.68 12.44
N VAL A 1057 -21.92 4.95 13.14
CA VAL A 1057 -21.87 5.92 14.23
C VAL A 1057 -21.72 7.32 13.64
N HIS A 1058 -22.85 7.99 13.42
CA HIS A 1058 -22.86 9.40 13.07
C HIS A 1058 -22.34 10.23 14.25
N GLN A 1059 -21.13 10.77 14.11
CA GLN A 1059 -20.60 11.71 15.09
C GLN A 1059 -21.21 13.11 14.91
N SER A 1060 -21.46 13.76 16.05
CA SER A 1060 -21.63 15.20 16.20
C SER A 1060 -20.30 15.91 16.55
N SER A 1061 -19.16 15.35 16.16
CA SER A 1061 -17.84 15.97 16.39
C SER A 1061 -17.44 16.79 15.17
N THR A 1062 -17.20 18.07 15.40
CA THR A 1062 -16.57 19.00 14.45
C THR A 1062 -15.18 18.46 14.05
N SER A 1063 -15.11 17.67 12.97
CA SER A 1063 -13.85 17.47 12.26
C SER A 1063 -13.44 18.83 11.69
N THR A 1064 -12.25 19.30 12.00
CA THR A 1064 -11.68 20.50 11.38
C THR A 1064 -11.67 20.29 9.87
N ARG A 1065 -12.37 21.15 9.13
CA ARG A 1065 -12.43 21.09 7.66
C ARG A 1065 -11.00 21.12 7.12
N LYS A 1066 -10.68 20.29 6.13
CA LYS A 1066 -9.37 20.35 5.46
C LYS A 1066 -9.40 21.45 4.39
N ALA A 1067 -8.27 22.12 4.18
CA ALA A 1067 -8.13 23.10 3.09
C ALA A 1067 -8.14 22.37 1.74
N GLU A 1068 -8.88 22.89 0.77
CA GLU A 1068 -8.91 22.35 -0.59
C GLU A 1068 -7.57 22.63 -1.31
N PRO A 1069 -6.84 21.60 -1.80
CA PRO A 1069 -5.51 21.79 -2.39
C PRO A 1069 -5.48 22.69 -3.63
N THR A 1070 -6.62 22.86 -4.30
CA THR A 1070 -6.79 23.68 -5.51
C THR A 1070 -7.35 25.06 -5.23
N ASN A 1071 -7.70 25.38 -3.97
CA ASN A 1071 -8.29 26.66 -3.60
C ASN A 1071 -7.24 27.55 -2.91
N GLU A 1072 -6.66 28.49 -3.65
CA GLU A 1072 -5.59 29.38 -3.16
C GLU A 1072 -6.05 30.33 -2.02
N ASN A 1073 -7.37 30.48 -1.87
CA ASN A 1073 -8.01 31.29 -0.81
C ASN A 1073 -8.07 30.57 0.54
N GLU A 1074 -7.82 29.25 0.59
CA GLU A 1074 -7.86 28.44 1.80
C GLU A 1074 -6.45 28.16 2.32
N VAL A 1075 -6.13 28.66 3.51
CA VAL A 1075 -4.82 28.45 4.13
C VAL A 1075 -4.87 27.22 5.02
N GLY A 1076 -4.31 26.12 4.54
CA GLY A 1076 -4.16 24.87 5.28
C GLY A 1076 -2.92 24.83 6.18
N ALA A 1077 -2.97 23.98 7.20
CA ALA A 1077 -1.82 23.64 8.04
C ALA A 1077 -0.80 22.83 7.23
N THR A 1078 0.40 23.37 7.06
CA THR A 1078 1.46 22.68 6.31
C THR A 1078 2.06 21.49 7.06
N MET A 1079 1.83 21.41 8.38
CA MET A 1079 2.31 20.33 9.22
C MET A 1079 1.43 20.17 10.47
N SER A 1080 1.45 18.97 11.05
CA SER A 1080 0.77 18.71 12.32
C SER A 1080 1.54 19.34 13.48
N GLY A 1081 0.82 19.95 14.42
CA GLY A 1081 1.41 20.72 15.50
C GLY A 1081 0.36 21.39 16.37
N SER A 1082 0.68 22.55 16.93
CA SER A 1082 -0.27 23.39 17.66
C SER A 1082 -0.15 24.85 17.24
N VAL A 1083 -1.24 25.60 17.35
CA VAL A 1083 -1.24 27.05 17.07
C VAL A 1083 -0.69 27.77 18.29
N LEU A 1084 0.50 28.37 18.19
CA LEU A 1084 1.06 29.19 19.27
C LEU A 1084 0.35 30.52 19.42
N LYS A 1085 0.12 31.20 18.29
CA LYS A 1085 -0.39 32.57 18.30
C LYS A 1085 -1.08 32.95 17.00
N LEU A 1086 -2.25 33.56 17.12
CA LEU A 1086 -2.94 34.20 16.00
C LEU A 1086 -2.45 35.65 15.85
N LEU A 1087 -2.05 36.07 14.66
CA LEU A 1087 -1.52 37.42 14.39
C LEU A 1087 -2.52 38.34 13.67
N VAL A 1088 -3.57 37.77 13.08
CA VAL A 1088 -4.60 38.50 12.33
C VAL A 1088 -6.00 38.34 12.93
N LYS A 1089 -6.94 39.17 12.50
CA LYS A 1089 -8.36 39.09 12.89
C LYS A 1089 -9.25 38.98 11.66
N LYS A 1090 -10.43 38.36 11.83
CA LYS A 1090 -11.48 38.36 10.80
C LYS A 1090 -11.80 39.80 10.35
N GLY A 1091 -11.85 40.01 9.03
CA GLY A 1091 -12.06 41.31 8.39
C GLY A 1091 -10.81 42.19 8.27
N GLN A 1092 -9.62 41.69 8.62
CA GLN A 1092 -8.36 42.40 8.42
C GLN A 1092 -7.87 42.25 6.97
N SER A 1093 -7.40 43.34 6.38
CA SER A 1093 -6.71 43.30 5.08
C SER A 1093 -5.26 42.89 5.31
N VAL A 1094 -4.77 41.92 4.54
CA VAL A 1094 -3.40 41.41 4.61
C VAL A 1094 -2.74 41.48 3.24
N LYS A 1095 -1.42 41.69 3.21
CA LYS A 1095 -0.61 41.60 1.99
C LYS A 1095 0.08 40.25 1.87
N LYS A 1096 0.38 39.82 0.65
CA LYS A 1096 1.21 38.64 0.38
C LYS A 1096 2.51 38.69 1.19
N GLY A 1097 2.80 37.60 1.90
CA GLY A 1097 3.95 37.46 2.80
C GLY A 1097 3.72 38.01 4.21
N GLU A 1098 2.58 38.64 4.50
CA GLU A 1098 2.26 39.13 5.84
C GLU A 1098 1.98 37.96 6.81
N PRO A 1099 2.55 37.96 8.03
CA PRO A 1099 2.34 36.92 9.03
C PRO A 1099 0.87 36.79 9.47
N LEU A 1100 0.31 35.58 9.39
CA LEU A 1100 -1.08 35.29 9.75
C LEU A 1100 -1.20 34.65 11.13
N LEU A 1101 -0.42 33.61 11.39
CA LEU A 1101 -0.37 32.92 12.68
C LEU A 1101 0.98 32.18 12.81
N VAL A 1102 1.32 31.83 14.05
CA VAL A 1102 2.52 31.05 14.40
C VAL A 1102 2.06 29.67 14.86
N THR A 1103 2.64 28.64 14.26
CA THR A 1103 2.45 27.23 14.64
C THR A 1103 3.71 26.71 15.29
N GLU A 1104 3.59 25.77 16.21
CA GLU A 1104 4.68 24.97 16.75
C GLU A 1104 4.52 23.52 16.32
N ALA A 1105 5.55 23.00 15.66
CA ALA A 1105 5.70 21.58 15.42
C ALA A 1105 7.12 21.18 15.76
N MET A 1106 7.31 20.12 16.55
CA MET A 1106 8.64 19.57 16.85
C MET A 1106 9.65 20.60 17.40
N LYS A 1107 9.19 21.55 18.23
CA LYS A 1107 9.99 22.65 18.82
C LYS A 1107 10.52 23.67 17.79
N MET A 1108 9.92 23.69 16.59
CA MET A 1108 10.16 24.68 15.56
C MET A 1108 8.92 25.55 15.41
N GLU A 1109 9.10 26.84 15.61
CA GLU A 1109 8.06 27.83 15.33
C GLU A 1109 8.05 28.12 13.83
N THR A 1110 6.90 27.90 13.19
CA THR A 1110 6.68 28.23 11.79
C THR A 1110 5.62 29.30 11.68
N THR A 1111 5.99 30.44 11.11
CA THR A 1111 5.04 31.52 10.81
C THR A 1111 4.36 31.25 9.48
N ILE A 1112 3.05 31.07 9.48
CA ILE A 1112 2.24 30.95 8.27
C ILE A 1112 1.98 32.36 7.72
N GLN A 1113 2.27 32.57 6.44
CA GLN A 1113 2.17 33.86 5.76
C GLN A 1113 1.03 33.87 4.73
N ALA A 1114 0.51 35.05 4.41
CA ALA A 1114 -0.51 35.19 3.38
C ALA A 1114 0.02 34.82 1.98
N PRO A 1115 -0.63 33.91 1.24
CA PRO A 1115 -0.22 33.53 -0.12
C PRO A 1115 -0.44 34.65 -1.15
N GLU A 1116 -1.41 35.52 -0.89
CA GLU A 1116 -1.82 36.64 -1.75
C GLU A 1116 -2.35 37.83 -0.94
N ASP A 1117 -2.60 38.95 -1.63
CA ASP A 1117 -3.25 40.13 -1.05
C ASP A 1117 -4.76 39.85 -0.92
N GLY A 1118 -5.34 40.11 0.26
CA GLY A 1118 -6.76 39.82 0.45
C GLY A 1118 -7.31 40.22 1.81
N LEU A 1119 -8.57 39.87 2.05
CA LEU A 1119 -9.30 40.13 3.28
C LEU A 1119 -9.51 38.81 4.04
N ILE A 1120 -9.13 38.73 5.32
CA ILE A 1120 -9.38 37.53 6.13
C ILE A 1120 -10.89 37.33 6.32
N GLU A 1121 -11.48 36.35 5.65
CA GLU A 1121 -12.92 36.07 5.64
C GLU A 1121 -13.35 35.26 6.87
N HIS A 1122 -12.59 34.22 7.18
CA HIS A 1122 -12.86 33.34 8.31
C HIS A 1122 -11.57 32.83 8.95
N ILE A 1123 -11.62 32.60 10.26
CA ILE A 1123 -10.55 31.96 11.03
C ILE A 1123 -11.17 30.75 11.73
N TYR A 1124 -10.58 29.57 11.55
CA TYR A 1124 -11.11 28.28 12.00
C TYR A 1124 -10.40 27.73 13.24
N VAL A 1125 -9.30 28.36 13.65
CA VAL A 1125 -8.43 27.92 14.77
C VAL A 1125 -8.21 29.02 15.80
N SER A 1126 -7.88 28.62 17.02
CA SER A 1126 -7.52 29.46 18.17
C SER A 1126 -6.11 29.13 18.68
N ALA A 1127 -5.51 30.04 19.45
CA ALA A 1127 -4.23 29.77 20.10
C ALA A 1127 -4.38 28.63 21.13
N GLY A 1128 -3.50 27.62 21.04
CA GLY A 1128 -3.53 26.38 21.81
C GLY A 1128 -4.17 25.20 21.07
N ASP A 1129 -4.84 25.42 19.94
CA ASP A 1129 -5.49 24.33 19.19
C ASP A 1129 -4.45 23.41 18.56
N VAL A 1130 -4.71 22.10 18.65
CA VAL A 1130 -3.93 21.07 17.96
C VAL A 1130 -4.41 21.00 16.52
N ILE A 1131 -3.48 21.08 15.58
CA ILE A 1131 -3.74 21.05 14.14
C ILE A 1131 -3.06 19.84 13.52
N GLN A 1132 -3.72 19.22 12.56
CA GLN A 1132 -3.15 18.19 11.69
C GLN A 1132 -2.81 18.79 10.34
N THR A 1133 -1.93 18.11 9.59
CA THR A 1133 -1.63 18.50 8.21
C THR A 1133 -2.91 18.65 7.39
N ASP A 1134 -2.97 19.69 6.58
CA ASP A 1134 -4.08 20.12 5.74
C ASP A 1134 -5.32 20.64 6.49
N ASP A 1135 -5.31 20.76 7.82
CA ASP A 1135 -6.41 21.42 8.54
C ASP A 1135 -6.57 22.87 8.06
N LEU A 1136 -7.79 23.27 7.72
CA LEU A 1136 -8.10 24.64 7.32
C LEU A 1136 -7.90 25.56 8.52
N LEU A 1137 -6.95 26.50 8.39
CA LEU A 1137 -6.64 27.46 9.44
C LEU A 1137 -7.48 28.72 9.28
N LEU A 1138 -7.54 29.26 8.06
CA LEU A 1138 -8.28 30.49 7.72
C LEU A 1138 -8.57 30.57 6.22
N GLU A 1139 -9.51 31.44 5.86
CA GLU A 1139 -9.88 31.79 4.48
C GLU A 1139 -9.56 33.26 4.19
N ILE A 1140 -9.06 33.53 2.99
CA ILE A 1140 -8.71 34.85 2.46
C ILE A 1140 -9.58 35.12 1.24
N ALA A 1141 -10.38 36.17 1.27
CA ALA A 1141 -11.14 36.62 0.11
C ALA A 1141 -10.26 37.54 -0.78
N PRO A 1142 -10.29 37.38 -2.11
CA PRO A 1142 -9.61 38.30 -3.03
C PRO A 1142 -10.15 39.73 -2.86
N GLN A 1143 -9.25 40.72 -2.88
CA GLN A 1143 -9.61 42.15 -2.80
C GLN A 1143 -9.65 42.84 -4.15
#